data_AF-A0A945PEV0-F1
#
_entry.id   AF-A0A945PEV0-F1
#
_cell.length_a   1.000
_cell.length_b   1.000
_cell.length_c   1.000
_cell.angle_alpha   90.00
_cell.angle_beta   90.00
_cell.angle_gamma   90.00
#
_symmetry.space_group_name_H-M   'P 1'
#
loop_
_entity.id
_entity.type
_entity.pdbx_description
1 polymer ?
#
loop_
_entity_poly.entity_id
_entity_poly.type
_entity_poly.pdbx_seq_one_letter_code
_entity_poly.pdbx_strand_id
1 'polypeptide(L)'
;MRLAVAIATLFLGVAVQAQPFTVAITASDDPALAAPAARADTLTVSQVEQMVRRAVHMAGGLGEVIADTARLVVIKPNVVTPQASGSGVVADTRIVRAVALLVHEVAPHARILIAEGAGGWISPAKQDCVDVGGWLVEDGFEAAGHRATAAELRQLGIDVECFDLNFDRVLTLVPPTGGLSMEEYDLAASIIEADAWINVPVAKTHGTKITCCLKNQFGLFPGIVYGWNKTRGTEGHRGIPHAPRVIDETFIDLLSLTEPDFHVVDMIAGAEGGAFSGKPKRSNLIVAGRDAISTDLVVAQLMGFNPDDFEYAPLGYQHDIGPGSIDHVTVRGGSVIDLADRFKKASMDYTSEWAEHAGFGMGPRRWTLLGPLDRDHAFGEADLRALSPTPGKDGWTEITRFGDDRIDLDKFYDDPTHCAVYAFTRFTMATSDSVRVWVSSDEDLQVWIDGESVHQFEGRRRHVLGGTREHAYIEAGEHTLVVRAGQRRGRFDFSINICEPIDDPLYAGNRYPGVRYFVTQRGETTTASRQIAAEHIREDGRGEAYFESTLTEFDPVSASRVAADSILLADRPFPATTAMAHVAMAIAGQPSDMIDSATAQFMGVLPVQFGYMESGGWFDRELVPPGRLLSWLGLDYDVRAGLRSRESRKIIHGWLSEGRIPILGYGDAWFAATGIRHRDDAVDLHWVTHEEGADTTYWQELRGNWWGQFSGDNWQNCPVIVVERRGPPPTFESLTDSITHLIVEMGTKPQLQGRGKPWGEDPFPGGLNAWDEWIVQWERHPLTRQWLEEDEQMRRQLTNLSQDWSLGYIVWSRRRISDYCASAAQRLASDRRASYLQEAARSYDVVTKSMQQVLDALPERSSGDWTEEDLLRIEKLPETLTYWKQARTAERDALSSLSQMLGAGGLPTIRLDPLRNLDRGTRLATWRAETSRGVFDLTLHGEELSLELVFGRQPEGPTSQIAAAFEQQEGYAVALEVVAGPGRYQILEQPDAANDWTTRIRIDDHNSWQSGTELNIWAVPVD
;
A
#
# COMPACT_ATOMS: atom_id res chain seq x y z
N MET A 1 -45.02 0.90 -30.69
CA MET A 1 -43.63 1.30 -31.01
C MET A 1 -42.86 1.86 -29.83
N ARG A 2 -43.43 2.70 -28.94
CA ARG A 2 -42.72 3.22 -27.74
C ARG A 2 -42.54 2.22 -26.57
N LEU A 3 -43.19 1.05 -26.62
CA LEU A 3 -43.06 0.01 -25.57
C LEU A 3 -41.97 -1.03 -25.87
N ALA A 4 -41.51 -1.13 -27.12
CA ALA A 4 -40.48 -2.10 -27.52
C ALA A 4 -39.05 -1.59 -27.24
N VAL A 5 -38.86 -0.27 -27.10
CA VAL A 5 -37.57 0.33 -26.74
C VAL A 5 -37.29 0.25 -25.23
N ALA A 6 -38.34 0.24 -24.39
CA ALA A 6 -38.20 0.16 -22.94
C ALA A 6 -37.85 -1.25 -22.41
N ILE A 7 -38.14 -2.31 -23.17
CA ILE A 7 -37.85 -3.69 -22.77
C ILE A 7 -36.40 -4.09 -23.09
N ALA A 8 -35.73 -3.39 -24.01
CA ALA A 8 -34.32 -3.64 -24.33
C ALA A 8 -33.34 -3.09 -23.28
N THR A 9 -33.77 -2.14 -22.44
CA THR A 9 -32.90 -1.49 -21.43
C THR A 9 -32.89 -2.22 -20.07
N LEU A 10 -33.76 -3.22 -19.87
CA LEU A 10 -33.91 -3.93 -18.59
C LEU A 10 -33.03 -5.19 -18.44
N PHE A 11 -32.14 -5.49 -19.40
CA PHE A 11 -31.28 -6.69 -19.39
C PHE A 11 -29.76 -6.42 -19.39
N LEU A 12 -29.31 -5.20 -19.09
CA LEU A 12 -27.89 -4.87 -18.93
C LEU A 12 -27.60 -4.31 -17.53
N GLY A 13 -27.89 -5.12 -16.50
CA GLY A 13 -27.27 -4.96 -15.18
C GLY A 13 -25.87 -5.55 -15.21
N VAL A 14 -24.95 -4.92 -15.94
CA VAL A 14 -23.52 -5.22 -15.86
C VAL A 14 -23.07 -4.78 -14.47
N ALA A 15 -22.55 -5.72 -13.68
CA ALA A 15 -21.84 -5.40 -12.46
C ALA A 15 -20.75 -4.37 -12.77
N VAL A 16 -20.84 -3.17 -12.18
CA VAL A 16 -19.72 -2.24 -12.17
C VAL A 16 -18.65 -2.86 -11.27
N GLN A 17 -17.81 -3.71 -11.87
CA GLN A 17 -16.51 -4.05 -11.32
C GLN A 17 -15.80 -2.74 -11.01
N ALA A 18 -15.44 -2.50 -9.74
CA ALA A 18 -14.50 -1.44 -9.41
C ALA A 18 -13.23 -1.71 -10.25
N GLN A 19 -12.98 -0.89 -11.25
CA GLN A 19 -11.83 -1.10 -12.10
C GLN A 19 -10.56 -0.87 -11.27
N PRO A 20 -9.57 -1.77 -11.34
CA PRO A 20 -8.28 -1.52 -10.69
C PRO A 20 -7.69 -0.21 -11.24
N PHE A 21 -7.11 0.62 -10.36
CA PHE A 21 -6.38 1.85 -10.75
C PHE A 21 -5.23 1.47 -11.69
N THR A 22 -5.50 1.50 -12.99
CA THR A 22 -4.59 0.98 -14.01
C THR A 22 -3.87 2.13 -14.68
N VAL A 23 -2.55 2.07 -14.67
CA VAL A 23 -1.68 3.03 -15.34
C VAL A 23 -0.81 2.28 -16.34
N ALA A 24 -0.78 2.73 -17.59
CA ALA A 24 0.01 2.15 -18.66
C ALA A 24 1.24 3.01 -18.95
N ILE A 25 2.39 2.37 -19.16
CA ILE A 25 3.63 3.02 -19.56
C ILE A 25 4.09 2.42 -20.88
N THR A 26 4.32 3.28 -21.88
CA THR A 26 4.92 2.90 -23.15
C THR A 26 6.23 3.64 -23.34
N ALA A 27 7.34 2.90 -23.38
CA ALA A 27 8.65 3.42 -23.72
C ALA A 27 8.88 3.36 -25.23
N SER A 28 9.71 4.25 -25.79
CA SER A 28 9.95 4.27 -27.25
C SER A 28 10.64 3.02 -27.76
N ASP A 29 11.37 2.32 -26.89
CA ASP A 29 12.08 1.07 -27.16
C ASP A 29 11.24 -0.18 -26.84
N ASP A 30 9.96 -0.02 -26.53
CA ASP A 30 9.05 -1.14 -26.30
C ASP A 30 8.98 -2.02 -27.57
N PRO A 31 9.39 -3.30 -27.49
CA PRO A 31 9.49 -4.19 -28.65
C PRO A 31 8.14 -4.50 -29.30
N ALA A 32 7.02 -4.20 -28.64
CA ALA A 32 5.69 -4.36 -29.22
C ALA A 32 5.25 -3.15 -30.08
N LEU A 33 6.05 -2.08 -30.15
CA LEU A 33 5.84 -1.01 -31.13
C LEU A 33 6.20 -1.49 -32.54
N ALA A 34 5.54 -0.93 -33.56
CA ALA A 34 5.86 -1.29 -34.94
C ALA A 34 7.21 -0.71 -35.41
N ALA A 35 7.62 0.42 -34.82
CA ALA A 35 8.89 1.08 -35.09
C ALA A 35 9.57 1.56 -33.79
N PRO A 36 10.06 0.63 -32.94
CA PRO A 36 10.74 0.98 -31.70
C PRO A 36 12.00 1.79 -31.99
N ALA A 37 12.33 2.71 -31.08
CA ALA A 37 13.49 3.59 -31.14
C ALA A 37 14.15 3.70 -29.77
N ALA A 38 15.47 3.91 -29.76
CA ALA A 38 16.19 4.04 -28.50
C ALA A 38 15.67 5.25 -27.70
N ARG A 39 15.68 5.16 -26.36
CA ARG A 39 15.17 6.24 -25.48
C ARG A 39 15.91 7.58 -25.64
N ALA A 40 17.11 7.56 -26.25
CA ALA A 40 17.89 8.75 -26.54
C ALA A 40 17.52 9.42 -27.88
N ASP A 41 16.81 8.73 -28.77
CA ASP A 41 16.56 9.20 -30.13
C ASP A 41 15.49 10.29 -30.19
N THR A 42 15.55 11.10 -31.25
CA THR A 42 14.46 12.00 -31.59
C THR A 42 13.35 11.21 -32.30
N LEU A 43 12.17 11.18 -31.69
CA LEU A 43 11.03 10.46 -32.22
C LEU A 43 10.37 11.18 -33.39
N THR A 44 9.83 10.43 -34.34
CA THR A 44 8.96 10.95 -35.41
C THR A 44 7.51 11.10 -34.94
N VAL A 45 6.67 11.82 -35.70
CA VAL A 45 5.22 11.93 -35.40
C VAL A 45 4.55 10.56 -35.33
N SER A 46 4.87 9.67 -36.28
CA SER A 46 4.31 8.31 -36.32
C SER A 46 4.69 7.47 -35.11
N GLN A 47 5.94 7.57 -34.64
CA GLN A 47 6.37 6.84 -33.44
C GLN A 47 5.66 7.33 -32.18
N VAL A 48 5.54 8.65 -32.00
CA VAL A 48 4.78 9.21 -30.86
C VAL A 48 3.32 8.77 -30.93
N GLU A 49 2.71 8.80 -32.11
CA GLU A 49 1.33 8.33 -32.29
C GLU A 49 1.18 6.85 -31.89
N GLN A 50 2.10 5.98 -32.31
CA GLN A 50 2.10 4.55 -31.92
C GLN A 50 2.24 4.37 -30.40
N MET A 51 3.12 5.14 -29.76
CA MET A 51 3.30 5.10 -28.31
C MET A 51 2.04 5.53 -27.56
N VAL A 52 1.40 6.62 -27.99
CA VAL A 52 0.14 7.10 -27.40
C VAL A 52 -0.97 6.07 -27.57
N ARG A 53 -1.15 5.54 -28.78
CA ARG A 53 -2.17 4.50 -29.05
C ARG A 53 -1.96 3.29 -28.16
N ARG A 54 -0.72 2.84 -28.00
CA ARG A 54 -0.38 1.69 -27.15
C ARG A 54 -0.65 1.97 -25.67
N ALA A 55 -0.20 3.10 -25.14
CA ALA A 55 -0.43 3.46 -23.75
C ALA A 55 -1.93 3.57 -23.43
N VAL A 56 -2.66 4.29 -24.28
CA VAL A 56 -4.12 4.44 -24.18
C VAL A 56 -4.83 3.09 -24.23
N HIS A 57 -4.45 2.21 -25.16
CA HIS A 57 -5.03 0.87 -25.28
C HIS A 57 -4.80 0.02 -24.01
N MET A 58 -3.58 -0.02 -23.48
CA MET A 58 -3.26 -0.80 -22.27
C MET A 58 -3.99 -0.28 -21.02
N ALA A 59 -4.29 1.02 -20.99
CA ALA A 59 -5.05 1.69 -19.93
C ALA A 59 -6.59 1.60 -20.12
N GLY A 60 -7.08 0.88 -21.15
CA GLY A 60 -8.50 0.60 -21.37
C GLY A 60 -9.10 1.18 -22.65
N GLY A 61 -8.42 2.15 -23.27
CA GLY A 61 -8.87 2.81 -24.50
C GLY A 61 -9.86 3.96 -24.25
N LEU A 62 -9.90 4.93 -25.17
CA LEU A 62 -10.83 6.06 -25.06
C LEU A 62 -12.30 5.68 -25.29
N GLY A 63 -12.57 4.56 -25.97
CA GLY A 63 -13.94 4.07 -26.21
C GLY A 63 -14.71 3.69 -24.94
N GLU A 64 -14.02 3.44 -23.83
CA GLU A 64 -14.64 3.13 -22.54
C GLU A 64 -15.10 4.40 -21.78
N VAL A 65 -14.62 5.58 -22.18
CA VAL A 65 -14.89 6.85 -21.49
C VAL A 65 -15.52 7.91 -22.40
N ILE A 66 -15.40 7.76 -23.71
CA ILE A 66 -16.03 8.63 -24.70
C ILE A 66 -17.10 7.83 -25.45
N ALA A 67 -18.36 8.25 -25.30
CA ALA A 67 -19.44 7.70 -26.11
C ALA A 67 -19.29 8.12 -27.58
N ASP A 68 -19.65 7.25 -28.52
CA ASP A 68 -19.66 7.55 -29.96
C ASP A 68 -20.62 8.70 -30.32
N THR A 69 -21.61 8.95 -29.47
CA THR A 69 -22.56 10.08 -29.55
C THR A 69 -22.07 11.37 -28.91
N ALA A 70 -20.86 11.41 -28.35
CA ALA A 70 -20.30 12.61 -27.74
C ALA A 70 -20.34 13.78 -28.74
N ARG A 71 -20.77 14.95 -28.27
CA ARG A 71 -20.93 16.17 -29.06
C ARG A 71 -19.77 17.12 -28.82
N LEU A 72 -19.25 17.15 -27.59
CA LEU A 72 -18.13 17.98 -27.18
C LEU A 72 -17.11 17.15 -26.41
N VAL A 73 -15.88 17.09 -26.91
CA VAL A 73 -14.74 16.51 -26.19
C VAL A 73 -13.66 17.57 -26.02
N VAL A 74 -13.16 17.74 -24.80
CA VAL A 74 -12.09 18.70 -24.50
C VAL A 74 -10.77 17.97 -24.29
N ILE A 75 -9.73 18.35 -25.02
CA ILE A 75 -8.35 17.92 -24.77
C ILE A 75 -7.63 19.08 -24.09
N LYS A 76 -7.17 18.86 -22.86
CA LYS A 76 -6.53 19.86 -22.01
C LYS A 76 -5.02 19.67 -21.96
N PRO A 77 -4.23 20.20 -22.92
CA PRO A 77 -2.77 20.19 -22.82
C PRO A 77 -2.27 21.06 -21.67
N ASN A 78 -1.01 20.86 -21.27
CA ASN A 78 -0.25 21.83 -20.50
C ASN A 78 0.46 22.81 -21.45
N VAL A 79 0.03 24.06 -21.52
CA VAL A 79 0.78 25.11 -22.28
C VAL A 79 1.43 26.08 -21.32
N VAL A 80 0.70 26.62 -20.34
CA VAL A 80 1.13 27.55 -19.25
C VAL A 80 1.90 28.83 -19.66
N THR A 81 2.92 28.75 -20.50
CA THR A 81 3.79 29.81 -21.03
C THR A 81 4.01 29.59 -22.54
N PRO A 82 4.25 30.64 -23.35
CA PRO A 82 4.55 30.48 -24.77
C PRO A 82 5.93 29.86 -24.98
N GLN A 83 5.97 28.57 -25.29
CA GLN A 83 7.18 27.83 -25.65
C GLN A 83 6.88 26.79 -26.73
N ALA A 84 7.91 26.40 -27.49
CA ALA A 84 7.77 25.40 -28.54
C ALA A 84 7.51 23.98 -27.98
N SER A 85 6.79 23.18 -28.76
CA SER A 85 6.63 21.73 -28.54
C SER A 85 7.99 21.05 -28.36
N GLY A 86 8.09 20.12 -27.40
CA GLY A 86 9.34 19.42 -27.09
C GLY A 86 10.31 20.18 -26.17
N SER A 87 9.92 21.37 -25.68
CA SER A 87 10.67 22.10 -24.63
C SER A 87 10.65 21.41 -23.26
N GLY A 88 9.71 20.49 -23.03
CA GLY A 88 9.44 19.87 -21.73
C GLY A 88 8.77 20.79 -20.70
N VAL A 89 8.50 22.04 -21.08
CA VAL A 89 7.69 22.98 -20.28
C VAL A 89 6.22 22.92 -20.69
N VAL A 90 5.95 22.61 -21.96
CA VAL A 90 4.62 22.47 -22.57
C VAL A 90 4.46 21.07 -23.17
N ALA A 91 3.22 20.59 -23.23
CA ALA A 91 2.89 19.29 -23.80
C ALA A 91 3.22 19.22 -25.29
N ASP A 92 3.81 18.12 -25.72
CA ASP A 92 4.18 17.89 -27.10
C ASP A 92 2.94 17.80 -28.00
N THR A 93 2.93 18.61 -29.06
CA THR A 93 1.82 18.68 -30.02
C THR A 93 1.53 17.35 -30.71
N ARG A 94 2.54 16.48 -30.87
CA ARG A 94 2.37 15.14 -31.47
C ARG A 94 1.53 14.23 -30.60
N ILE A 95 1.58 14.41 -29.28
CA ILE A 95 0.72 13.68 -28.33
C ILE A 95 -0.71 14.19 -28.44
N VAL A 96 -0.90 15.51 -28.39
CA VAL A 96 -2.24 16.14 -28.55
C VAL A 96 -2.87 15.75 -29.88
N ARG A 97 -2.09 15.72 -30.96
CA ARG A 97 -2.50 15.23 -32.28
C ARG A 97 -2.97 13.78 -32.22
N ALA A 98 -2.19 12.88 -31.61
CA ALA A 98 -2.54 11.47 -31.49
C ALA A 98 -3.81 11.26 -30.64
N VAL A 99 -3.98 12.01 -29.55
CA VAL A 99 -5.20 11.99 -28.74
C VAL A 99 -6.40 12.48 -29.55
N ALA A 100 -6.28 13.58 -30.30
CA ALA A 100 -7.36 14.08 -31.15
C ALA A 100 -7.78 13.09 -32.25
N LEU A 101 -6.82 12.36 -32.83
CA LEU A 101 -7.11 11.27 -33.77
C LEU A 101 -7.89 10.14 -33.10
N LEU A 102 -7.45 9.69 -31.92
CA LEU A 102 -8.16 8.66 -31.14
C LEU A 102 -9.57 9.09 -30.73
N VAL A 103 -9.75 10.35 -30.33
CA VAL A 103 -11.07 10.92 -30.03
C VAL A 103 -11.95 10.90 -31.27
N HIS A 104 -11.45 11.35 -32.43
CA HIS A 104 -12.22 11.34 -33.67
C HIS A 104 -12.57 9.91 -34.15
N GLU A 105 -11.68 8.94 -33.93
CA GLU A 105 -11.96 7.53 -34.24
C GLU A 105 -13.11 6.96 -33.39
N VAL A 106 -13.18 7.35 -32.11
CA VAL A 106 -14.22 6.89 -31.18
C VAL A 106 -15.53 7.67 -31.34
N ALA A 107 -15.45 8.99 -31.50
CA ALA A 107 -16.58 9.90 -31.64
C ALA A 107 -16.43 10.79 -32.90
N PRO A 108 -16.72 10.27 -34.10
CA PRO A 108 -16.46 10.96 -35.37
C PRO A 108 -17.20 12.29 -35.58
N HIS A 109 -18.25 12.53 -34.80
CA HIS A 109 -19.09 13.73 -34.88
C HIS A 109 -18.86 14.72 -33.72
N ALA A 110 -17.95 14.41 -32.79
CA ALA A 110 -17.63 15.30 -31.69
C ALA A 110 -16.88 16.54 -32.21
N ARG A 111 -17.24 17.71 -31.68
CA ARG A 111 -16.38 18.90 -31.74
C ARG A 111 -15.31 18.75 -30.67
N ILE A 112 -14.05 18.88 -31.07
CA ILE A 112 -12.89 18.73 -30.20
C ILE A 112 -12.33 20.12 -29.85
N LEU A 113 -12.20 20.43 -28.57
CA LEU A 113 -11.50 21.65 -28.13
C LEU A 113 -10.12 21.28 -27.59
N ILE A 114 -9.05 21.79 -28.20
CA ILE A 114 -7.73 21.84 -27.56
C ILE A 114 -7.74 23.07 -26.64
N ALA A 115 -8.11 22.87 -25.39
CA ALA A 115 -8.45 23.96 -24.49
C ALA A 115 -7.40 24.16 -23.39
N GLU A 116 -7.07 25.40 -23.04
CA GLU A 116 -6.13 25.73 -21.97
C GLU A 116 -6.47 27.11 -21.40
N GLY A 117 -6.36 27.27 -20.08
CA GLY A 117 -6.44 28.56 -19.39
C GLY A 117 -5.07 28.85 -18.80
N ALA A 118 -4.15 29.38 -19.60
CA ALA A 118 -2.78 29.58 -19.18
C ALA A 118 -2.65 30.73 -18.16
N GLY A 119 -1.76 30.57 -17.18
CA GLY A 119 -1.43 31.63 -16.22
C GLY A 119 -0.32 32.58 -16.67
N GLY A 120 0.41 32.25 -17.74
CA GLY A 120 1.61 32.98 -18.17
C GLY A 120 1.48 33.77 -19.47
N TRP A 121 0.31 33.77 -20.12
CA TRP A 121 0.10 34.54 -21.34
C TRP A 121 -1.38 34.89 -21.58
N ILE A 122 -1.59 35.95 -22.36
CA ILE A 122 -2.89 36.39 -22.86
C ILE A 122 -2.82 36.41 -24.38
N SER A 123 -3.79 35.79 -25.07
CA SER A 123 -3.83 35.84 -26.53
C SER A 123 -3.90 37.29 -27.01
N PRO A 124 -3.12 37.69 -28.03
CA PRO A 124 -3.23 39.03 -28.63
C PRO A 124 -4.66 39.37 -29.08
N ALA A 125 -5.45 38.37 -29.48
CA ALA A 125 -6.85 38.55 -29.88
C ALA A 125 -7.80 38.87 -28.71
N LYS A 126 -7.36 38.69 -27.46
CA LYS A 126 -8.14 38.88 -26.23
C LYS A 126 -7.59 40.01 -25.35
N GLN A 127 -6.52 40.67 -25.77
CA GLN A 127 -5.87 41.74 -24.99
C GLN A 127 -6.83 42.87 -24.61
N ASP A 128 -7.80 43.21 -25.47
CA ASP A 128 -8.74 44.31 -25.24
C ASP A 128 -9.90 43.93 -24.31
N CYS A 129 -9.97 42.66 -23.87
CA CYS A 129 -11.04 42.16 -23.00
C CYS A 129 -10.73 42.32 -21.50
N VAL A 130 -9.47 42.57 -21.14
CA VAL A 130 -9.00 42.67 -19.75
C VAL A 130 -7.94 43.76 -19.64
N ASP A 131 -7.71 44.29 -18.43
CA ASP A 131 -6.51 45.08 -18.20
C ASP A 131 -5.28 44.14 -18.18
N VAL A 132 -4.55 44.13 -19.29
CA VAL A 132 -3.35 43.31 -19.46
C VAL A 132 -2.22 43.72 -18.51
N GLY A 133 -2.23 44.93 -17.95
CA GLY A 133 -1.17 45.42 -17.06
C GLY A 133 0.24 45.17 -17.60
N GLY A 134 1.04 44.39 -16.87
CA GLY A 134 2.38 43.95 -17.27
C GLY A 134 2.48 42.48 -17.70
N TRP A 135 1.35 41.82 -18.00
CA TRP A 135 1.31 40.41 -18.40
C TRP A 135 1.74 40.20 -19.85
N LEU A 136 2.29 39.02 -20.14
CA LEU A 136 2.78 38.68 -21.47
C LEU A 136 1.61 38.51 -22.46
N VAL A 137 1.61 39.30 -23.52
CA VAL A 137 0.63 39.21 -24.62
C VAL A 137 1.27 38.45 -25.78
N GLU A 138 1.06 37.14 -25.79
CA GLU A 138 1.57 36.22 -26.80
C GLU A 138 0.65 35.01 -26.88
N ASP A 139 0.48 34.44 -28.07
CA ASP A 139 -0.39 33.29 -28.26
C ASP A 139 0.35 31.98 -27.95
N GLY A 140 0.13 31.43 -26.75
CA GLY A 140 0.80 30.19 -26.35
C GLY A 140 0.40 28.98 -27.19
N PHE A 141 -0.82 28.94 -27.75
CA PHE A 141 -1.21 27.86 -28.67
C PHE A 141 -0.45 27.93 -29.99
N GLU A 142 -0.18 29.13 -30.49
CA GLU A 142 0.67 29.33 -31.67
C GLU A 142 2.11 28.94 -31.37
N ALA A 143 2.69 29.46 -30.28
CA ALA A 143 4.06 29.19 -29.88
C ALA A 143 4.33 27.70 -29.67
N ALA A 144 3.38 26.98 -29.05
CA ALA A 144 3.47 25.53 -28.85
C ALA A 144 3.23 24.74 -30.14
N GLY A 145 2.54 25.30 -31.15
CA GLY A 145 2.19 24.62 -32.40
C GLY A 145 0.83 23.92 -32.40
N HIS A 146 0.01 24.10 -31.36
CA HIS A 146 -1.35 23.55 -31.31
C HIS A 146 -2.26 24.15 -32.38
N ARG A 147 -2.10 25.42 -32.74
CA ARG A 147 -2.88 26.05 -33.83
C ARG A 147 -2.59 25.41 -35.18
N ALA A 148 -1.31 25.13 -35.47
CA ALA A 148 -0.91 24.39 -36.67
C ALA A 148 -1.46 22.96 -36.68
N THR A 149 -1.42 22.28 -35.53
CA THR A 149 -1.99 20.93 -35.36
C THR A 149 -3.51 20.92 -35.61
N ALA A 150 -4.25 21.87 -35.04
CA ALA A 150 -5.68 22.00 -35.29
C ALA A 150 -5.99 22.30 -36.76
N ALA A 151 -5.18 23.12 -37.44
CA ALA A 151 -5.33 23.40 -38.85
C ALA A 151 -5.07 22.14 -39.73
N GLU A 152 -4.06 21.34 -39.41
CA GLU A 152 -3.80 20.05 -40.06
C GLU A 152 -5.00 19.11 -39.91
N LEU A 153 -5.46 18.89 -38.68
CA LEU A 153 -6.57 17.97 -38.39
C LEU A 153 -7.88 18.40 -39.05
N ARG A 154 -8.16 19.71 -39.14
CA ARG A 154 -9.30 20.23 -39.90
C ARG A 154 -9.22 19.92 -41.39
N GLN A 155 -8.03 19.93 -41.99
CA GLN A 155 -7.84 19.53 -43.40
C GLN A 155 -8.15 18.05 -43.61
N LEU A 156 -8.04 17.23 -42.56
CA LEU A 156 -8.46 15.83 -42.54
C LEU A 156 -9.97 15.65 -42.26
N GLY A 157 -10.72 16.73 -42.10
CA GLY A 157 -12.17 16.69 -41.85
C GLY A 157 -12.58 16.57 -40.38
N ILE A 158 -11.64 16.75 -39.45
CA ILE A 158 -11.89 16.68 -38.00
C ILE A 158 -12.33 18.06 -37.50
N ASP A 159 -13.47 18.13 -36.80
CA ASP A 159 -13.93 19.37 -36.16
C ASP A 159 -13.14 19.61 -34.86
N VAL A 160 -12.06 20.38 -34.96
CA VAL A 160 -11.17 20.67 -33.83
C VAL A 160 -10.72 22.12 -33.80
N GLU A 161 -10.61 22.73 -32.61
CA GLU A 161 -10.07 24.09 -32.46
C GLU A 161 -9.32 24.33 -31.16
N CYS A 162 -8.44 25.33 -31.15
CA CYS A 162 -7.83 25.82 -29.90
C CYS A 162 -8.78 26.77 -29.18
N PHE A 163 -8.97 26.58 -27.87
CA PHE A 163 -9.91 27.34 -27.06
C PHE A 163 -9.27 27.86 -25.76
N ASP A 164 -9.33 29.17 -25.53
CA ASP A 164 -8.73 29.79 -24.33
C ASP A 164 -9.72 29.78 -23.17
N LEU A 165 -9.52 28.88 -22.21
CA LEU A 165 -10.38 28.72 -21.04
C LEU A 165 -10.35 29.94 -20.12
N ASN A 166 -9.35 30.82 -20.25
CA ASN A 166 -9.32 32.03 -19.43
C ASN A 166 -10.49 32.97 -19.70
N PHE A 167 -11.08 32.90 -20.89
CA PHE A 167 -12.18 33.75 -21.35
C PHE A 167 -13.47 32.95 -21.56
N ASP A 168 -13.55 31.75 -21.00
CA ASP A 168 -14.76 30.93 -21.09
C ASP A 168 -15.88 31.49 -20.20
N ARG A 169 -17.11 31.00 -20.42
CA ARG A 169 -18.17 31.11 -19.44
C ARG A 169 -17.75 30.38 -18.16
N VAL A 170 -18.22 30.89 -17.03
CA VAL A 170 -17.90 30.38 -15.69
C VAL A 170 -19.11 29.65 -15.11
N LEU A 171 -18.85 28.55 -14.41
CA LEU A 171 -19.80 27.88 -13.52
C LEU A 171 -19.24 27.86 -12.09
N THR A 172 -20.01 28.36 -11.13
CA THR A 172 -19.68 28.29 -9.70
C THR A 172 -20.15 26.96 -9.14
N LEU A 173 -19.24 26.16 -8.61
CA LEU A 173 -19.50 24.82 -8.10
C LEU A 173 -18.99 24.66 -6.66
N VAL A 174 -19.74 23.90 -5.87
CA VAL A 174 -19.41 23.57 -4.47
C VAL A 174 -18.88 22.13 -4.41
N PRO A 175 -17.68 21.88 -3.85
CA PRO A 175 -17.19 20.52 -3.68
C PRO A 175 -18.17 19.66 -2.87
N PRO A 176 -18.41 18.38 -3.22
CA PRO A 176 -19.37 17.53 -2.53
C PRO A 176 -19.14 17.36 -1.02
N THR A 177 -17.92 17.58 -0.55
CA THR A 177 -17.49 17.48 0.85
C THR A 177 -17.61 18.80 1.63
N GLY A 178 -18.07 19.88 1.01
CA GLY A 178 -18.11 21.23 1.59
C GLY A 178 -16.81 22.03 1.43
N GLY A 179 -15.86 21.50 0.65
CA GLY A 179 -14.59 22.16 0.32
C GLY A 179 -13.50 21.97 1.38
N LEU A 180 -12.36 21.43 0.97
CA LEU A 180 -11.18 21.26 1.81
C LEU A 180 -10.32 22.52 1.85
N SER A 181 -10.22 23.22 0.71
CA SER A 181 -9.50 24.48 0.56
C SER A 181 -10.44 25.68 0.41
N MET A 182 -11.52 25.55 -0.37
CA MET A 182 -12.49 26.63 -0.58
C MET A 182 -13.91 26.06 -0.65
N GLU A 183 -14.89 26.82 -0.17
CA GLU A 183 -16.30 26.43 -0.17
C GLU A 183 -16.89 26.32 -1.58
N GLU A 184 -16.41 27.14 -2.53
CA GLU A 184 -16.85 27.14 -3.93
C GLU A 184 -15.73 27.55 -4.89
N TYR A 185 -15.88 27.13 -6.15
CA TYR A 185 -14.93 27.37 -7.24
C TYR A 185 -15.65 27.80 -8.52
N ASP A 186 -15.09 28.81 -9.19
CA ASP A 186 -15.50 29.24 -10.51
C ASP A 186 -14.65 28.51 -11.58
N LEU A 187 -15.30 27.66 -12.36
CA LEU A 187 -14.62 26.80 -13.33
C LEU A 187 -15.10 27.08 -14.76
N ALA A 188 -14.21 26.87 -15.74
CA ALA A 188 -14.54 27.03 -17.15
C ALA A 188 -15.67 26.07 -17.56
N ALA A 189 -16.78 26.61 -18.04
CA ALA A 189 -18.00 25.88 -18.34
C ALA A 189 -17.77 24.77 -19.38
N SER A 190 -16.90 25.00 -20.37
CA SER A 190 -16.61 24.02 -21.41
C SER A 190 -15.99 22.73 -20.88
N ILE A 191 -15.36 22.75 -19.70
CA ILE A 191 -14.82 21.55 -19.05
C ILE A 191 -15.94 20.75 -18.38
N ILE A 192 -16.80 21.45 -17.63
CA ILE A 192 -17.90 20.83 -16.88
C ILE A 192 -19.01 20.31 -17.81
N GLU A 193 -19.22 20.98 -18.94
CA GLU A 193 -20.27 20.65 -19.91
C GLU A 193 -19.79 19.72 -21.03
N ALA A 194 -18.51 19.35 -21.05
CA ALA A 194 -18.00 18.38 -22.00
C ALA A 194 -18.64 17.00 -21.77
N ASP A 195 -18.87 16.25 -22.85
CA ASP A 195 -19.27 14.85 -22.73
C ASP A 195 -18.11 13.97 -22.26
N ALA A 196 -16.88 14.40 -22.52
CA ALA A 196 -15.65 13.88 -21.93
C ALA A 196 -14.52 14.92 -22.02
N TRP A 197 -13.59 14.92 -21.07
CA TRP A 197 -12.35 15.69 -21.20
C TRP A 197 -11.09 14.90 -20.84
N ILE A 198 -10.07 15.06 -21.68
CA ILE A 198 -8.82 14.30 -21.66
C ILE A 198 -7.69 15.24 -21.27
N ASN A 199 -7.05 14.94 -20.14
CA ASN A 199 -5.95 15.72 -19.60
C ASN A 199 -4.61 15.28 -20.21
N VAL A 200 -3.85 16.22 -20.77
CA VAL A 200 -2.55 15.95 -21.42
C VAL A 200 -1.45 16.79 -20.76
N PRO A 201 -1.02 16.44 -19.53
CA PRO A 201 0.03 17.16 -18.82
C PRO A 201 1.42 16.81 -19.37
N VAL A 202 2.41 17.66 -19.09
CA VAL A 202 3.84 17.33 -19.25
C VAL A 202 4.49 17.16 -17.88
N ALA A 203 5.29 16.10 -17.72
CA ALA A 203 5.95 15.80 -16.46
C ALA A 203 7.13 16.75 -16.22
N LYS A 204 7.11 17.50 -15.11
CA LYS A 204 8.20 18.40 -14.74
C LYS A 204 8.33 18.58 -13.24
N THR A 205 9.53 18.83 -12.76
CA THR A 205 9.74 19.18 -11.35
C THR A 205 9.21 20.59 -11.07
N HIS A 206 8.50 20.77 -9.97
CA HIS A 206 7.83 22.03 -9.60
C HIS A 206 8.00 22.29 -8.09
N GLY A 207 7.65 23.51 -7.65
CA GLY A 207 7.52 23.87 -6.24
C GLY A 207 6.65 22.89 -5.42
N THR A 208 5.66 22.28 -6.08
CA THR A 208 4.73 21.26 -5.56
C THR A 208 5.31 19.83 -5.70
N LYS A 209 6.64 19.72 -5.72
CA LYS A 209 7.43 18.54 -6.12
C LYS A 209 7.35 18.23 -7.62
N ILE A 210 6.16 17.95 -8.15
CA ILE A 210 5.95 17.71 -9.60
C ILE A 210 4.79 18.55 -10.17
N THR A 211 4.81 18.76 -11.48
CA THR A 211 3.63 19.04 -12.30
C THR A 211 3.31 17.79 -13.10
N CYS A 212 2.05 17.35 -13.01
CA CYS A 212 1.47 16.28 -13.80
C CYS A 212 -0.06 16.49 -13.87
N CYS A 213 -0.88 15.46 -13.72
CA CYS A 213 -2.32 15.47 -13.94
C CYS A 213 -3.04 16.45 -13.01
N LEU A 214 -2.80 16.36 -11.70
CA LEU A 214 -3.47 17.20 -10.69
C LEU A 214 -3.15 18.68 -10.91
N LYS A 215 -1.86 18.99 -11.08
CA LYS A 215 -1.40 20.37 -11.23
C LYS A 215 -1.89 21.01 -12.54
N ASN A 216 -2.08 20.23 -13.61
CA ASN A 216 -2.56 20.75 -14.89
C ASN A 216 -4.01 21.26 -14.83
N GLN A 217 -4.79 20.84 -13.83
CA GLN A 217 -6.15 21.33 -13.57
C GLN A 217 -6.19 22.79 -13.09
N PHE A 218 -5.07 23.36 -12.64
CA PHE A 218 -5.03 24.80 -12.42
C PHE A 218 -5.33 25.58 -13.69
N GLY A 219 -5.15 24.98 -14.87
CA GLY A 219 -5.55 25.56 -16.16
C GLY A 219 -7.08 25.71 -16.35
N LEU A 220 -7.90 25.14 -15.48
CA LEU A 220 -9.38 25.18 -15.58
C LEU A 220 -9.98 26.45 -14.98
N PHE A 221 -9.24 27.16 -14.12
CA PHE A 221 -9.66 28.44 -13.53
C PHE A 221 -9.60 29.57 -14.56
N PRO A 222 -10.72 30.24 -14.87
CA PRO A 222 -10.70 31.32 -15.86
C PRO A 222 -9.92 32.54 -15.37
N GLY A 223 -8.93 33.00 -16.15
CA GLY A 223 -8.16 34.20 -15.85
C GLY A 223 -9.00 35.48 -15.73
N ILE A 224 -10.16 35.57 -16.40
CA ILE A 224 -11.09 36.70 -16.20
C ILE A 224 -11.66 36.79 -14.78
N VAL A 225 -11.66 35.69 -14.02
CA VAL A 225 -12.13 35.61 -12.63
C VAL A 225 -10.95 35.71 -11.66
N TYR A 226 -9.92 34.88 -11.87
CA TYR A 226 -8.82 34.70 -10.93
C TYR A 226 -7.56 35.50 -11.27
N GLY A 227 -7.57 36.21 -12.39
CA GLY A 227 -6.43 36.93 -12.93
C GLY A 227 -5.35 36.00 -13.49
N TRP A 228 -4.26 36.60 -13.96
CA TRP A 228 -3.01 35.91 -14.28
C TRP A 228 -2.06 36.21 -13.13
N ASN A 229 -1.42 35.25 -12.48
CA ASN A 229 -1.31 33.80 -12.68
C ASN A 229 -2.37 32.96 -11.92
N LYS A 230 -3.59 33.47 -11.70
CA LYS A 230 -4.71 32.88 -10.93
C LYS A 230 -4.61 33.00 -9.41
N THR A 231 -3.42 33.30 -8.88
CA THR A 231 -3.21 33.42 -7.42
C THR A 231 -3.63 34.78 -6.87
N ARG A 232 -3.62 35.83 -7.71
CA ARG A 232 -3.87 37.21 -7.26
C ARG A 232 -5.35 37.56 -7.17
N GLY A 233 -6.20 36.92 -7.96
CA GLY A 233 -7.60 37.32 -8.12
C GLY A 233 -7.75 38.53 -9.06
N THR A 234 -8.98 39.01 -9.14
CA THR A 234 -9.37 40.24 -9.84
C THR A 234 -10.08 41.19 -8.87
N GLU A 235 -10.47 42.37 -9.33
CA GLU A 235 -11.23 43.31 -8.51
C GLU A 235 -12.56 42.67 -8.07
N GLY A 236 -12.72 42.45 -6.76
CA GLY A 236 -13.92 41.84 -6.19
C GLY A 236 -13.98 40.31 -6.23
N HIS A 237 -12.95 39.64 -6.79
CA HIS A 237 -12.86 38.18 -6.79
C HIS A 237 -11.51 37.69 -6.28
N ARG A 238 -11.52 36.83 -5.26
CA ARG A 238 -10.32 36.29 -4.64
C ARG A 238 -9.55 35.37 -5.62
N GLY A 239 -8.23 35.37 -5.54
CA GLY A 239 -7.38 34.38 -6.21
C GLY A 239 -7.46 32.98 -5.60
N ILE A 240 -6.98 31.99 -6.34
CA ILE A 240 -6.89 30.60 -5.88
C ILE A 240 -5.76 30.45 -4.86
N PRO A 241 -5.99 29.81 -3.70
CA PRO A 241 -4.93 29.43 -2.78
C PRO A 241 -3.85 28.61 -3.49
N HIS A 242 -2.62 29.13 -3.49
CA HIS A 242 -1.48 28.47 -4.14
C HIS A 242 -0.26 28.60 -3.24
N ALA A 243 -0.26 27.81 -2.16
CA ALA A 243 0.81 27.73 -1.18
C ALA A 243 1.05 26.27 -0.80
N PRO A 244 2.27 25.87 -0.38
CA PRO A 244 2.59 24.49 0.03
C PRO A 244 1.60 23.91 1.03
N ARG A 245 1.11 24.76 1.93
CA ARG A 245 0.25 24.42 3.05
C ARG A 245 -1.19 24.02 2.71
N VAL A 246 -1.66 24.28 1.49
CA VAL A 246 -3.09 24.09 1.09
C VAL A 246 -3.25 23.49 -0.31
N ILE A 247 -2.13 23.19 -0.97
CA ILE A 247 -2.15 22.80 -2.38
C ILE A 247 -2.76 21.41 -2.59
N ASP A 248 -2.52 20.49 -1.66
CA ASP A 248 -3.07 19.13 -1.71
C ASP A 248 -4.59 19.15 -1.56
N GLU A 249 -5.13 19.95 -0.63
CA GLU A 249 -6.57 20.19 -0.49
C GLU A 249 -7.20 20.78 -1.75
N THR A 250 -6.52 21.74 -2.38
CA THR A 250 -6.99 22.33 -3.64
C THR A 250 -7.03 21.30 -4.78
N PHE A 251 -6.09 20.34 -4.82
CA PHE A 251 -6.12 19.27 -5.82
C PHE A 251 -7.32 18.33 -5.63
N ILE A 252 -7.64 17.98 -4.39
CA ILE A 252 -8.75 17.07 -4.09
C ILE A 252 -10.10 17.74 -4.35
N ASP A 253 -10.26 19.02 -3.98
CA ASP A 253 -11.46 19.80 -4.32
C ASP A 253 -11.67 19.83 -5.85
N LEU A 254 -10.62 20.14 -6.62
CA LEU A 254 -10.69 20.17 -8.08
C LEU A 254 -11.06 18.81 -8.71
N LEU A 255 -10.48 17.71 -8.23
CA LEU A 255 -10.83 16.38 -8.71
C LEU A 255 -12.30 16.05 -8.44
N SER A 256 -12.81 16.38 -7.26
CA SER A 256 -14.19 16.14 -6.87
C SER A 256 -15.22 16.94 -7.68
N LEU A 257 -14.76 18.03 -8.33
CA LEU A 257 -15.59 18.91 -9.12
C LEU A 257 -15.54 18.62 -10.62
N THR A 258 -14.39 18.16 -11.12
CA THR A 258 -14.11 18.12 -12.57
C THR A 258 -13.98 16.73 -13.14
N GLU A 259 -13.70 15.71 -12.33
CA GLU A 259 -13.67 14.29 -12.70
C GLU A 259 -13.11 14.00 -14.12
N PRO A 260 -11.81 14.25 -14.39
CA PRO A 260 -11.21 13.95 -15.69
C PRO A 260 -11.44 12.50 -16.14
N ASP A 261 -11.84 12.32 -17.39
CA ASP A 261 -12.17 10.99 -17.94
C ASP A 261 -10.93 10.15 -18.25
N PHE A 262 -9.83 10.82 -18.62
CA PHE A 262 -8.59 10.15 -19.00
C PHE A 262 -7.37 11.08 -18.96
N HIS A 263 -6.20 10.49 -18.73
CA HIS A 263 -4.91 11.17 -18.67
C HIS A 263 -3.93 10.55 -19.68
N VAL A 264 -3.22 11.40 -20.43
CA VAL A 264 -2.09 11.02 -21.28
C VAL A 264 -0.92 11.95 -20.99
N VAL A 265 0.01 11.49 -20.18
CA VAL A 265 1.16 12.28 -19.71
C VAL A 265 2.28 12.25 -20.73
N ASP A 266 2.72 13.45 -21.11
CA ASP A 266 3.94 13.66 -21.88
C ASP A 266 5.18 13.49 -20.98
N MET A 267 5.88 12.40 -21.22
CA MET A 267 7.24 12.14 -20.72
C MET A 267 8.20 11.89 -21.89
N ILE A 268 7.93 12.41 -23.09
CA ILE A 268 8.89 12.34 -24.19
C ILE A 268 10.13 13.15 -23.81
N ALA A 269 9.90 14.42 -23.46
CA ALA A 269 10.85 15.27 -22.78
C ALA A 269 10.10 16.03 -21.70
N GLY A 270 10.36 15.70 -20.43
CA GLY A 270 9.90 16.49 -19.31
C GLY A 270 10.85 17.66 -19.02
N ALA A 271 10.70 18.33 -17.88
CA ALA A 271 11.67 19.32 -17.41
C ALA A 271 12.13 19.05 -15.97
N GLU A 272 13.43 19.17 -15.73
CA GLU A 272 14.03 19.07 -14.39
C GLU A 272 14.65 20.40 -13.94
N GLY A 273 14.79 20.57 -12.63
CA GLY A 273 15.37 21.76 -12.01
C GLY A 273 14.37 22.89 -11.78
N GLY A 274 13.18 22.87 -12.38
CA GLY A 274 12.15 23.90 -12.21
C GLY A 274 11.09 23.86 -13.29
N ALA A 275 9.94 24.52 -13.08
CA ALA A 275 8.77 24.34 -13.94
C ALA A 275 8.65 25.34 -15.11
N PHE A 276 9.42 26.42 -15.08
CA PHE A 276 9.37 27.52 -16.06
C PHE A 276 10.72 27.73 -16.77
N SER A 277 11.82 27.48 -16.04
CA SER A 277 13.22 27.59 -16.48
C SER A 277 13.95 26.24 -16.51
N GLY A 278 13.23 25.14 -16.27
CA GLY A 278 13.81 23.80 -16.18
C GLY A 278 14.48 23.35 -17.48
N LYS A 279 15.48 22.48 -17.34
CA LYS A 279 16.17 21.89 -18.49
C LYS A 279 15.35 20.71 -19.01
N PRO A 280 15.11 20.62 -20.33
CA PRO A 280 14.43 19.46 -20.89
C PRO A 280 15.18 18.17 -20.53
N LYS A 281 14.45 17.18 -20.04
CA LYS A 281 14.96 15.85 -19.72
C LYS A 281 14.21 14.81 -20.54
N ARG A 282 14.89 14.30 -21.57
CA ARG A 282 14.35 13.28 -22.47
C ARG A 282 14.21 11.96 -21.72
N SER A 283 13.00 11.40 -21.71
CA SER A 283 12.73 10.05 -21.21
C SER A 283 12.13 9.16 -22.30
N ASN A 284 11.52 9.76 -23.34
CA ASN A 284 10.84 9.04 -24.43
C ASN A 284 9.80 8.02 -23.90
N LEU A 285 9.00 8.45 -22.92
CA LEU A 285 7.91 7.66 -22.34
C LEU A 285 6.55 8.34 -22.59
N ILE A 286 5.50 7.55 -22.68
CA ILE A 286 4.10 7.99 -22.55
C ILE A 286 3.48 7.23 -21.39
N VAL A 287 2.84 7.95 -20.47
CA VAL A 287 2.06 7.36 -19.37
C VAL A 287 0.59 7.66 -19.59
N ALA A 288 -0.29 6.68 -19.39
CA ALA A 288 -1.73 6.85 -19.59
C ALA A 288 -2.53 6.17 -18.49
N GLY A 289 -3.64 6.76 -18.06
CA GLY A 289 -4.49 6.23 -16.99
C GLY A 289 -5.81 6.98 -16.86
N ARG A 290 -6.79 6.37 -16.18
CA ARG A 290 -8.12 6.99 -15.95
C ARG A 290 -8.16 7.86 -14.70
N ASP A 291 -7.33 7.55 -13.70
CA ASP A 291 -7.33 8.24 -12.42
C ASP A 291 -6.07 9.11 -12.26
N ALA A 292 -6.27 10.36 -11.84
CA ALA A 292 -5.20 11.35 -11.78
C ALA A 292 -4.16 11.03 -10.69
N ILE A 293 -4.60 10.54 -9.54
CA ILE A 293 -3.72 10.28 -8.39
C ILE A 293 -2.80 9.10 -8.71
N SER A 294 -3.35 7.99 -9.17
CA SER A 294 -2.57 6.81 -9.61
C SER A 294 -1.57 7.17 -10.71
N THR A 295 -1.99 7.96 -11.70
CA THR A 295 -1.11 8.41 -12.79
C THR A 295 0.02 9.30 -12.26
N ASP A 296 -0.26 10.26 -11.36
CA ASP A 296 0.75 11.14 -10.77
C ASP A 296 1.73 10.40 -9.88
N LEU A 297 1.29 9.39 -9.11
CA LEU A 297 2.17 8.55 -8.28
C LEU A 297 3.16 7.74 -9.14
N VAL A 298 2.69 7.16 -10.25
CA VAL A 298 3.56 6.43 -11.19
C VAL A 298 4.56 7.37 -11.87
N VAL A 299 4.12 8.56 -12.30
CA VAL A 299 5.01 9.58 -12.87
C VAL A 299 6.02 10.08 -11.85
N ALA A 300 5.62 10.28 -10.60
CA ALA A 300 6.52 10.65 -9.51
C ALA A 300 7.63 9.61 -9.33
N GLN A 301 7.27 8.32 -9.31
CA GLN A 301 8.23 7.23 -9.19
C GLN A 301 9.18 7.16 -10.39
N LEU A 302 8.65 7.32 -11.62
CA LEU A 302 9.46 7.39 -12.85
C LEU A 302 10.45 8.57 -12.83
N MET A 303 10.10 9.68 -12.20
CA MET A 303 10.98 10.85 -12.02
C MET A 303 11.94 10.72 -10.82
N GLY A 304 11.92 9.60 -10.09
CA GLY A 304 12.77 9.34 -8.93
C GLY A 304 12.35 10.06 -7.65
N PHE A 305 11.08 10.48 -7.53
CA PHE A 305 10.48 10.90 -6.25
C PHE A 305 9.93 9.68 -5.51
N ASN A 306 9.85 9.77 -4.18
CA ASN A 306 9.13 8.78 -3.40
C ASN A 306 7.60 9.08 -3.50
N PRO A 307 6.76 8.15 -3.99
CA PRO A 307 5.30 8.33 -4.04
C PRO A 307 4.66 8.66 -2.68
N ASP A 308 5.33 8.30 -1.60
CA ASP A 308 4.89 8.56 -0.23
C ASP A 308 5.10 10.00 0.23
N ASP A 309 5.81 10.80 -0.58
CA ASP A 309 6.04 12.21 -0.33
C ASP A 309 4.83 13.08 -0.75
N PHE A 310 3.76 12.49 -1.27
CA PHE A 310 2.62 13.22 -1.82
C PHE A 310 1.36 13.05 -0.96
N GLU A 311 0.99 14.10 -0.21
CA GLU A 311 -0.16 14.07 0.71
C GLU A 311 -1.51 13.98 -0.02
N TYR A 312 -1.60 14.43 -1.28
CA TYR A 312 -2.83 14.29 -2.07
C TYR A 312 -3.30 12.83 -2.19
N ALA A 313 -2.42 11.82 -2.12
CA ALA A 313 -2.85 10.42 -2.21
C ALA A 313 -3.62 9.96 -0.96
N PRO A 314 -3.04 10.01 0.27
CA PRO A 314 -3.80 9.68 1.47
C PRO A 314 -4.95 10.65 1.74
N LEU A 315 -4.87 11.91 1.29
CA LEU A 315 -5.97 12.87 1.38
C LEU A 315 -7.12 12.49 0.44
N GLY A 316 -6.85 12.22 -0.84
CA GLY A 316 -7.87 11.79 -1.81
C GLY A 316 -8.58 10.52 -1.35
N TYR A 317 -7.82 9.54 -0.86
CA TYR A 317 -8.38 8.30 -0.33
C TYR A 317 -9.30 8.52 0.89
N GLN A 318 -9.02 9.51 1.75
CA GLN A 318 -9.93 9.90 2.84
C GLN A 318 -11.26 10.46 2.35
N HIS A 319 -11.33 10.87 1.08
CA HIS A 319 -12.49 11.46 0.43
C HIS A 319 -13.03 10.60 -0.73
N ASP A 320 -12.69 9.31 -0.76
CA ASP A 320 -13.12 8.35 -1.80
C ASP A 320 -12.67 8.71 -3.23
N ILE A 321 -11.55 9.43 -3.36
CA ILE A 321 -10.97 9.86 -4.64
C ILE A 321 -9.60 9.20 -4.83
N GLY A 322 -9.50 8.31 -5.81
CA GLY A 322 -8.24 7.66 -6.18
C GLY A 322 -7.63 6.73 -5.12
N PRO A 323 -6.43 6.19 -5.37
CA PRO A 323 -5.73 5.33 -4.42
C PRO A 323 -5.01 6.13 -3.31
N GLY A 324 -4.98 5.58 -2.09
CA GLY A 324 -4.24 6.15 -0.96
C GLY A 324 -2.72 5.89 -0.96
N SER A 325 -2.26 4.96 -1.79
CA SER A 325 -0.86 4.56 -1.95
C SER A 325 -0.63 4.04 -3.36
N ILE A 326 0.62 4.12 -3.83
CA ILE A 326 1.04 3.50 -5.08
C ILE A 326 0.86 1.97 -5.07
N ASP A 327 0.82 1.34 -3.88
CA ASP A 327 0.60 -0.10 -3.73
C ASP A 327 -0.76 -0.57 -4.26
N HIS A 328 -1.72 0.35 -4.42
CA HIS A 328 -3.04 0.07 -4.99
C HIS A 328 -3.11 0.31 -6.51
N VAL A 329 -1.99 0.68 -7.14
CA VAL A 329 -1.91 1.00 -8.56
C VAL A 329 -1.37 -0.20 -9.33
N THR A 330 -2.11 -0.64 -10.35
CA THR A 330 -1.67 -1.67 -11.29
C THR A 330 -0.98 -1.01 -12.48
N VAL A 331 0.32 -1.23 -12.63
CA VAL A 331 1.08 -0.73 -13.78
C VAL A 331 1.10 -1.76 -14.91
N ARG A 332 0.90 -1.32 -16.15
CA ARG A 332 0.98 -2.14 -17.37
C ARG A 332 2.00 -1.58 -18.36
N GLY A 333 2.60 -2.46 -19.15
CA GLY A 333 3.63 -2.10 -20.12
C GLY A 333 5.01 -2.08 -19.48
N GLY A 334 5.71 -0.95 -19.56
CA GLY A 334 7.07 -0.82 -19.04
C GLY A 334 7.18 -0.94 -17.51
N SER A 335 8.28 -1.54 -17.05
CA SER A 335 8.64 -1.62 -15.63
C SER A 335 9.03 -0.23 -15.09
N VAL A 336 8.36 0.23 -14.03
CA VAL A 336 8.68 1.54 -13.43
C VAL A 336 10.12 1.59 -12.95
N ILE A 337 10.63 0.50 -12.37
CA ILE A 337 11.99 0.42 -11.82
C ILE A 337 13.04 0.58 -12.95
N ASP A 338 12.84 -0.08 -14.09
CA ASP A 338 13.81 -0.06 -15.21
C ASP A 338 13.72 1.23 -16.06
N LEU A 339 12.57 1.90 -15.99
CA LEU A 339 12.30 3.13 -16.72
C LEU A 339 12.54 4.39 -15.89
N ALA A 340 12.68 4.27 -14.56
CA ALA A 340 12.88 5.41 -13.69
C ALA A 340 14.22 6.11 -13.98
N ASP A 341 14.16 7.43 -14.04
CA ASP A 341 15.33 8.30 -14.13
C ASP A 341 15.11 9.47 -13.17
N ARG A 342 16.08 9.73 -12.28
CA ARG A 342 15.91 10.71 -11.21
C ARG A 342 16.05 12.14 -11.74
N PHE A 343 14.98 12.91 -11.68
CA PHE A 343 14.98 14.31 -12.13
C PHE A 343 15.58 15.21 -11.04
N LYS A 344 16.31 16.24 -11.44
CA LYS A 344 16.74 17.30 -10.52
C LYS A 344 15.52 18.01 -9.92
N LYS A 345 15.45 18.07 -8.59
CA LYS A 345 14.38 18.78 -7.87
C LYS A 345 14.36 20.27 -8.18
N ALA A 346 13.19 20.87 -7.99
CA ALA A 346 12.98 22.29 -8.29
C ALA A 346 13.45 23.25 -7.19
N SER A 347 13.93 22.75 -6.05
CA SER A 347 14.26 23.56 -4.87
C SER A 347 15.19 24.75 -5.15
N MET A 348 16.11 24.62 -6.11
CA MET A 348 17.04 25.70 -6.47
C MET A 348 16.44 26.78 -7.38
N ASP A 349 15.36 26.50 -8.11
CA ASP A 349 14.69 27.46 -9.00
C ASP A 349 13.57 28.24 -8.29
N TYR A 350 13.14 27.79 -7.12
CA TYR A 350 12.18 28.50 -6.30
C TYR A 350 12.88 29.31 -5.20
N THR A 351 12.20 30.33 -4.70
CA THR A 351 12.57 31.04 -3.47
C THR A 351 11.46 30.83 -2.44
N SER A 352 11.70 31.20 -1.18
CA SER A 352 10.71 31.11 -0.09
C SER A 352 10.24 29.68 0.24
N GLU A 353 9.03 29.53 0.76
CA GLU A 353 8.45 28.25 1.21
C GLU A 353 8.34 27.19 0.09
N TRP A 354 8.23 27.60 -1.17
CA TRP A 354 8.24 26.68 -2.31
C TRP A 354 9.59 26.01 -2.55
N ALA A 355 10.70 26.70 -2.26
CA ALA A 355 12.04 26.11 -2.34
C ALA A 355 12.21 25.00 -1.31
N GLU A 356 11.73 25.27 -0.09
CA GLU A 356 11.72 24.33 1.03
C GLU A 356 10.83 23.11 0.71
N HIS A 357 9.58 23.31 0.28
CA HIS A 357 8.65 22.22 -0.03
C HIS A 357 9.08 21.36 -1.22
N ALA A 358 9.74 21.93 -2.23
CA ALA A 358 10.25 21.15 -3.36
C ALA A 358 11.47 20.29 -2.99
N GLY A 359 12.27 20.74 -2.01
CA GLY A 359 13.48 20.05 -1.56
C GLY A 359 13.22 19.04 -0.45
N PHE A 360 12.19 19.28 0.36
CA PHE A 360 11.77 18.42 1.45
C PHE A 360 10.76 17.40 0.92
N GLY A 361 10.95 16.11 1.25
CA GLY A 361 9.97 15.07 1.03
C GLY A 361 8.72 15.32 1.88
N MET A 362 8.17 14.29 2.50
CA MET A 362 7.11 14.48 3.49
C MET A 362 7.56 13.93 4.85
N GLY A 363 7.48 14.74 5.90
CA GLY A 363 7.74 14.32 7.27
C GLY A 363 6.51 13.66 7.92
N PRO A 364 6.56 13.41 9.23
CA PRO A 364 5.36 13.07 10.00
C PRO A 364 4.50 14.33 10.16
N ARG A 365 3.25 14.23 9.72
CA ARG A 365 2.24 15.29 9.90
C ARG A 365 1.17 14.94 10.94
N ARG A 366 1.28 13.76 11.55
CA ARG A 366 0.38 13.28 12.61
C ARG A 366 1.19 13.06 13.88
N TRP A 367 0.75 13.70 14.96
CA TRP A 367 1.46 13.76 16.23
C TRP A 367 0.52 13.62 17.42
N THR A 368 1.03 13.06 18.50
CA THR A 368 0.46 13.21 19.85
C THR A 368 1.36 14.18 20.61
N LEU A 369 0.79 15.22 21.21
CA LEU A 369 1.56 16.31 21.84
C LEU A 369 1.36 16.34 23.35
N LEU A 370 2.41 16.65 24.13
CA LEU A 370 2.34 16.90 25.57
C LEU A 370 2.89 18.31 25.85
N GLY A 371 2.05 19.19 26.39
CA GLY A 371 2.37 20.58 26.70
C GLY A 371 1.26 21.55 26.29
N PRO A 372 1.53 22.88 26.32
CA PRO A 372 2.77 23.53 26.72
C PRO A 372 3.05 23.35 28.22
N LEU A 373 4.31 23.06 28.56
CA LEU A 373 4.75 22.86 29.95
C LEU A 373 5.59 24.05 30.43
N ASP A 374 5.23 24.64 31.58
CA ASP A 374 5.95 25.79 32.20
C ASP A 374 7.39 25.47 32.64
N ARG A 375 7.68 24.17 32.81
CA ARG A 375 9.00 23.64 33.15
C ARG A 375 9.23 22.38 32.35
N ASP A 376 10.49 22.17 31.96
CA ASP A 376 10.88 20.95 31.25
C ASP A 376 10.50 19.72 32.08
N HIS A 377 9.80 18.77 31.45
CA HIS A 377 9.36 17.54 32.12
C HIS A 377 10.56 16.63 32.47
N ALA A 378 11.72 16.85 31.83
CA ALA A 378 12.97 16.13 32.05
C ALA A 378 12.78 14.60 32.06
N PHE A 379 12.27 14.04 30.95
CA PHE A 379 12.32 12.60 30.72
C PHE A 379 13.79 12.14 30.72
N GLY A 380 14.12 11.10 31.48
CA GLY A 380 15.40 10.41 31.36
C GLY A 380 15.44 9.53 30.11
N GLU A 381 16.64 9.07 29.70
CA GLU A 381 16.78 8.17 28.54
C GLU A 381 15.93 6.89 28.67
N ALA A 382 15.82 6.35 29.88
CA ALA A 382 14.96 5.19 30.16
C ALA A 382 13.48 5.50 29.99
N ASP A 383 13.05 6.71 30.35
CA ASP A 383 11.65 7.16 30.19
C ASP A 383 11.33 7.36 28.70
N LEU A 384 12.26 7.94 27.93
CA LEU A 384 12.12 8.15 26.49
C LEU A 384 12.05 6.82 25.73
N ARG A 385 12.87 5.83 26.09
CA ARG A 385 12.82 4.47 25.52
C ARG A 385 11.50 3.76 25.79
N ALA A 386 10.92 3.99 26.96
CA ALA A 386 9.65 3.38 27.37
C ALA A 386 8.43 4.22 26.95
N LEU A 387 8.63 5.37 26.32
CA LEU A 387 7.56 6.32 26.03
C LEU A 387 6.61 5.76 24.97
N SER A 388 5.37 5.50 25.37
CA SER A 388 4.29 5.07 24.47
C SER A 388 3.00 5.76 24.88
N PRO A 389 2.85 7.06 24.56
CA PRO A 389 1.70 7.83 25.00
C PRO A 389 0.43 7.33 24.35
N THR A 390 -0.63 7.22 25.14
CA THR A 390 -1.98 6.99 24.62
C THR A 390 -2.60 8.33 24.24
N PRO A 391 -3.06 8.54 22.99
CA PRO A 391 -3.72 9.78 22.61
C PRO A 391 -4.87 10.15 23.56
N GLY A 392 -4.93 11.42 23.94
CA GLY A 392 -5.96 11.98 24.81
C GLY A 392 -5.80 11.67 26.31
N LYS A 393 -4.74 10.98 26.73
CA LYS A 393 -4.50 10.59 28.14
C LYS A 393 -3.24 11.19 28.73
N ASP A 394 -3.19 11.28 30.05
CA ASP A 394 -1.99 11.68 30.82
C ASP A 394 -1.36 13.01 30.36
N GLY A 395 -2.20 13.95 29.94
CA GLY A 395 -1.79 15.27 29.43
C GLY A 395 -1.42 15.31 27.95
N TRP A 396 -1.41 14.16 27.26
CA TRP A 396 -1.20 14.07 25.83
C TRP A 396 -2.48 14.41 25.05
N THR A 397 -2.33 15.09 23.91
CA THR A 397 -3.45 15.40 23.02
C THR A 397 -4.02 14.14 22.36
N GLU A 398 -5.23 14.22 21.83
CA GLU A 398 -5.64 13.31 20.74
C GLU A 398 -4.66 13.43 19.55
N ILE A 399 -4.75 12.50 18.57
CA ILE A 399 -3.94 12.64 17.36
C ILE A 399 -4.24 14.00 16.72
N THR A 400 -3.18 14.75 16.47
CA THR A 400 -3.25 16.04 15.83
C THR A 400 -2.65 15.91 14.44
N ARG A 401 -3.45 16.22 13.40
CA ARG A 401 -2.98 16.27 12.00
C ARG A 401 -2.69 17.73 11.66
N PHE A 402 -1.48 17.96 11.18
CA PHE A 402 -1.05 19.21 10.57
C PHE A 402 -1.13 19.09 9.05
N GLY A 403 -1.55 20.15 8.35
CA GLY A 403 -1.59 20.18 6.89
C GLY A 403 -0.23 20.41 6.22
N ASP A 404 0.82 20.71 7.00
CA ASP A 404 2.15 21.11 6.51
C ASP A 404 3.25 20.32 7.26
N ASP A 405 4.44 20.21 6.66
CA ASP A 405 5.63 19.60 7.29
C ASP A 405 6.31 20.53 8.30
N ARG A 406 6.01 21.83 8.27
CA ARG A 406 6.28 22.78 9.34
C ARG A 406 5.18 22.66 10.39
N ILE A 407 5.50 21.98 11.49
CA ILE A 407 4.57 21.76 12.61
C ILE A 407 4.49 23.04 13.43
N ASP A 408 3.44 23.82 13.19
CA ASP A 408 3.18 25.11 13.83
C ASP A 408 2.47 24.93 15.17
N LEU A 409 3.27 24.91 16.25
CA LEU A 409 2.78 24.81 17.63
C LEU A 409 2.34 26.17 18.18
N ASP A 410 2.84 27.26 17.61
CA ASP A 410 2.49 28.63 17.97
C ASP A 410 0.99 28.86 17.81
N LYS A 411 0.50 28.54 16.61
CA LYS A 411 -0.90 28.63 16.28
C LYS A 411 -1.75 27.58 17.00
N PHE A 412 -1.22 26.38 17.22
CA PHE A 412 -1.98 25.32 17.89
C PHE A 412 -2.30 25.66 19.35
N TYR A 413 -1.37 26.32 20.04
CA TYR A 413 -1.49 26.66 21.46
C TYR A 413 -1.75 28.15 21.74
N ASP A 414 -1.99 28.96 20.71
CA ASP A 414 -2.33 30.39 20.80
C ASP A 414 -1.20 31.24 21.43
N ASP A 415 -0.04 31.30 20.75
CA ASP A 415 1.17 32.07 21.12
C ASP A 415 1.71 31.75 22.52
N PRO A 416 2.06 30.47 22.81
CA PRO A 416 2.61 30.10 24.09
C PRO A 416 4.04 30.67 24.25
N THR A 417 4.41 31.06 25.47
CA THR A 417 5.76 31.57 25.78
C THR A 417 6.34 30.87 27.01
N HIS A 418 7.68 30.83 27.09
CA HIS A 418 8.42 30.22 28.20
C HIS A 418 7.99 28.79 28.53
N CYS A 419 7.80 27.96 27.51
CA CYS A 419 7.29 26.59 27.66
C CYS A 419 8.08 25.56 26.85
N ALA A 420 7.73 24.28 27.00
CA ALA A 420 8.18 23.20 26.13
C ALA A 420 7.00 22.31 25.72
N VAL A 421 7.10 21.72 24.53
CA VAL A 421 6.14 20.74 24.00
C VAL A 421 6.92 19.50 23.57
N TYR A 422 6.42 18.34 23.96
CA TYR A 422 6.86 17.06 23.42
C TYR A 422 5.90 16.61 22.33
N ALA A 423 6.43 16.15 21.21
CA ALA A 423 5.68 15.54 20.12
C ALA A 423 6.14 14.10 19.93
N PHE A 424 5.18 13.18 19.90
CA PHE A 424 5.40 11.75 19.74
C PHE A 424 4.74 11.25 18.46
N THR A 425 5.47 10.43 17.73
CA THR A 425 4.96 9.63 16.62
C THR A 425 5.81 8.37 16.50
N ARG A 426 5.45 7.49 15.59
CA ARG A 426 6.18 6.27 15.26
C ARG A 426 6.43 6.23 13.76
N PHE A 427 7.39 5.41 13.36
CA PHE A 427 7.57 5.09 11.96
C PHE A 427 8.08 3.67 11.77
N THR A 428 7.85 3.12 10.58
CA THR A 428 8.51 1.88 10.17
C THR A 428 9.70 2.18 9.29
N MET A 429 10.80 1.46 9.46
CA MET A 429 11.87 1.30 8.46
C MET A 429 11.71 -0.07 7.80
N ALA A 430 11.61 -0.09 6.47
CA ALA A 430 11.48 -1.35 5.72
C ALA A 430 12.79 -2.16 5.74
N THR A 431 13.92 -1.46 5.74
CA THR A 431 15.26 -2.04 5.73
C THR A 431 16.19 -1.30 6.70
N SER A 432 17.06 -2.03 7.40
CA SER A 432 18.10 -1.42 8.23
C SER A 432 19.09 -0.70 7.31
N ASP A 433 19.21 0.62 7.43
CA ASP A 433 20.08 1.38 6.55
C ASP A 433 20.55 2.70 7.19
N SER A 434 21.58 3.26 6.58
CA SER A 434 21.99 4.64 6.82
C SER A 434 20.95 5.59 6.22
N VAL A 435 20.57 6.59 7.00
CA VAL A 435 19.62 7.63 6.57
C VAL A 435 20.22 9.02 6.79
N ARG A 436 19.50 10.03 6.31
CA ARG A 436 19.67 11.41 6.79
C ARG A 436 18.45 11.82 7.58
N VAL A 437 18.64 12.22 8.83
CA VAL A 437 17.57 12.80 9.64
C VAL A 437 17.60 14.31 9.42
N TRP A 438 16.65 14.80 8.62
CA TRP A 438 16.52 16.22 8.31
C TRP A 438 15.66 16.88 9.38
N VAL A 439 16.25 17.76 10.17
CA VAL A 439 15.59 18.40 11.33
C VAL A 439 15.81 19.90 11.33
N SER A 440 14.86 20.63 11.88
CA SER A 440 14.95 22.08 12.03
C SER A 440 13.92 22.59 13.01
N SER A 441 14.23 23.72 13.63
CA SER A 441 13.38 24.48 14.54
C SER A 441 13.82 25.94 14.55
N ASP A 442 12.98 26.83 15.04
CA ASP A 442 13.36 28.21 15.32
C ASP A 442 14.00 28.39 16.72
N GLU A 443 13.60 27.58 17.70
CA GLU A 443 14.18 27.57 19.05
C GLU A 443 14.78 26.19 19.42
N ASP A 444 14.97 25.94 20.73
CA ASP A 444 15.61 24.74 21.26
C ASP A 444 14.88 23.47 20.77
N LEU A 445 15.62 22.50 20.23
CA LEU A 445 15.06 21.25 19.70
C LEU A 445 15.91 20.06 20.10
N GLN A 446 15.27 19.04 20.62
CA GLN A 446 15.89 17.74 20.88
C GLN A 446 15.05 16.66 20.21
N VAL A 447 15.72 15.69 19.58
CA VAL A 447 15.07 14.61 18.84
C VAL A 447 15.68 13.29 19.27
N TRP A 448 14.81 12.32 19.56
CA TRP A 448 15.20 10.96 19.89
C TRP A 448 14.51 9.96 18.99
N ILE A 449 15.26 8.94 18.59
CA ILE A 449 14.76 7.73 17.95
C ILE A 449 15.07 6.59 18.91
N ASP A 450 14.04 5.87 19.37
CA ASP A 450 14.16 4.80 20.38
C ASP A 450 14.94 5.22 21.62
N GLY A 451 14.68 6.46 22.05
CA GLY A 451 15.32 7.10 23.19
C GLY A 451 16.81 7.43 23.00
N GLU A 452 17.42 7.11 21.85
CA GLU A 452 18.76 7.59 21.49
C GLU A 452 18.66 9.00 20.88
N SER A 453 19.46 9.92 21.41
CA SER A 453 19.48 11.31 20.93
C SER A 453 20.12 11.40 19.55
N VAL A 454 19.34 11.77 18.54
CA VAL A 454 19.83 11.96 17.16
C VAL A 454 20.07 13.42 16.81
N HIS A 455 19.49 14.37 17.56
CA HIS A 455 19.74 15.79 17.39
C HIS A 455 19.55 16.56 18.70
N GLN A 456 20.42 17.53 18.95
CA GLN A 456 20.29 18.49 20.04
C GLN A 456 20.74 19.87 19.57
N PHE A 457 19.84 20.84 19.73
CA PHE A 457 20.09 22.25 19.45
C PHE A 457 19.56 23.11 20.59
N GLU A 458 20.38 24.05 21.04
CA GLU A 458 20.03 25.08 22.02
C GLU A 458 20.33 26.45 21.43
N GLY A 459 19.35 27.36 21.47
CA GLY A 459 19.49 28.72 20.97
C GLY A 459 18.27 29.20 20.20
N ARG A 460 18.49 30.18 19.33
CA ARG A 460 17.47 30.73 18.42
C ARG A 460 18.05 30.82 17.02
N ARG A 461 17.27 30.42 16.02
CA ARG A 461 17.59 30.50 14.60
C ARG A 461 16.31 30.70 13.78
N ARG A 462 16.46 30.90 12.47
CA ARG A 462 15.32 30.86 11.55
C ARG A 462 15.00 29.40 11.22
N HIS A 463 13.74 28.99 11.34
CA HIS A 463 13.30 27.69 10.84
C HIS A 463 13.31 27.65 9.30
N VAL A 464 13.88 26.57 8.78
CA VAL A 464 13.94 26.21 7.35
C VAL A 464 13.81 24.69 7.26
N LEU A 465 12.92 24.15 6.43
CA LEU A 465 12.77 22.70 6.28
C LEU A 465 14.11 22.05 5.89
N GLY A 466 14.54 21.04 6.64
CA GLY A 466 15.83 20.36 6.42
C GLY A 466 17.07 21.21 6.69
N GLY A 467 16.96 22.25 7.53
CA GLY A 467 18.05 23.15 7.89
C GLY A 467 19.23 22.50 8.61
N THR A 468 19.03 21.35 9.25
CA THR A 468 20.09 20.48 9.79
C THR A 468 19.90 19.06 9.26
N ARG A 469 21.00 18.37 8.96
CA ARG A 469 21.00 17.01 8.39
C ARG A 469 21.93 16.14 9.21
N GLU A 470 21.35 15.29 10.04
CA GLU A 470 22.09 14.37 10.88
C GLU A 470 22.25 13.02 10.18
N HIS A 471 23.35 12.34 10.47
CA HIS A 471 23.57 10.97 10.02
C HIS A 471 23.04 10.02 11.10
N ALA A 472 22.22 9.06 10.69
CA ALA A 472 21.78 7.99 11.58
C ALA A 472 21.83 6.65 10.83
N TYR A 473 21.99 5.58 11.59
CA TYR A 473 21.69 4.23 11.14
C TYR A 473 20.45 3.80 11.91
N ILE A 474 19.39 3.44 11.19
CA ILE A 474 18.15 3.00 11.81
C ILE A 474 17.94 1.56 11.35
N GLU A 475 17.72 0.67 12.31
CA GLU A 475 17.41 -0.72 12.04
C GLU A 475 16.06 -0.83 11.31
N ALA A 476 15.75 -1.99 10.75
CA ALA A 476 14.40 -2.23 10.25
C ALA A 476 13.44 -2.54 11.39
N GLY A 477 12.18 -2.22 11.17
CA GLY A 477 11.12 -2.43 12.15
C GLY A 477 10.40 -1.14 12.49
N GLU A 478 9.74 -1.14 13.63
CA GLU A 478 9.01 0.01 14.15
C GLU A 478 9.89 0.76 15.16
N HIS A 479 9.91 2.07 15.01
CA HIS A 479 10.70 2.97 15.82
C HIS A 479 9.80 4.04 16.41
N THR A 480 10.15 4.46 17.63
CA THR A 480 9.56 5.64 18.27
C THR A 480 10.32 6.88 17.84
N LEU A 481 9.57 7.96 17.60
CA LEU A 481 10.13 9.27 17.32
C LEU A 481 9.58 10.28 18.31
N VAL A 482 10.48 10.84 19.13
CA VAL A 482 10.15 11.85 20.13
C VAL A 482 10.86 13.14 19.78
N VAL A 483 10.13 14.24 19.80
CA VAL A 483 10.67 15.59 19.61
C VAL A 483 10.32 16.43 20.83
N ARG A 484 11.29 17.13 21.41
CA ARG A 484 11.06 18.17 22.41
C ARG A 484 11.39 19.51 21.77
N ALA A 485 10.37 20.35 21.60
CA ALA A 485 10.49 21.71 21.13
C ALA A 485 10.35 22.68 22.30
N GLY A 486 11.36 23.52 22.54
CA GLY A 486 11.32 24.58 23.55
C GLY A 486 10.90 25.91 22.94
N GLN A 487 10.19 26.72 23.72
CA GLN A 487 9.74 28.04 23.31
C GLN A 487 10.01 29.06 24.39
N ARG A 488 10.86 30.05 24.10
CA ARG A 488 11.01 31.25 24.93
C ARG A 488 9.98 32.30 24.50
N ARG A 489 9.96 32.73 23.23
CA ARG A 489 9.06 33.76 22.68
C ARG A 489 9.29 33.95 21.17
N GLY A 490 8.22 33.97 20.38
CA GLY A 490 8.29 34.24 18.94
C GLY A 490 7.47 33.20 18.20
N ARG A 491 7.92 32.80 17.00
CA ARG A 491 7.36 31.59 16.37
C ARG A 491 7.64 30.37 17.24
N PHE A 492 6.92 29.28 16.95
CA PHE A 492 7.12 28.03 17.65
C PHE A 492 6.83 26.89 16.70
N ASP A 493 7.84 26.50 15.94
CA ASP A 493 7.68 25.50 14.90
C ASP A 493 8.91 24.57 14.77
N PHE A 494 8.64 23.35 14.34
CA PHE A 494 9.67 22.35 14.06
C PHE A 494 9.34 21.52 12.83
N SER A 495 10.33 20.81 12.32
CA SER A 495 10.17 19.85 11.22
C SER A 495 11.16 18.71 11.37
N ILE A 496 10.75 17.52 10.97
CA ILE A 496 11.62 16.34 10.87
C ILE A 496 11.23 15.47 9.67
N ASN A 497 12.22 14.89 8.99
CA ASN A 497 12.01 13.80 8.04
C ASN A 497 13.21 12.84 8.05
N ILE A 498 12.93 11.55 7.85
CA ILE A 498 13.91 10.50 7.65
C ILE A 498 14.07 10.32 6.15
N CYS A 499 15.18 10.83 5.63
CA CYS A 499 15.45 10.95 4.21
C CYS A 499 16.42 9.88 3.73
N GLU A 500 16.42 9.64 2.42
CA GLU A 500 17.48 8.90 1.73
C GLU A 500 18.87 9.42 2.13
N PRO A 501 19.90 8.55 2.19
CA PRO A 501 21.29 8.93 2.51
C PRO A 501 21.99 9.70 1.37
N ILE A 502 21.27 10.58 0.68
CA ILE A 502 21.75 11.39 -0.44
C ILE A 502 21.97 12.81 0.06
N ASP A 503 23.17 13.33 -0.13
CA ASP A 503 23.52 14.71 0.25
C ASP A 503 23.50 15.71 -0.92
N ASP A 504 23.47 15.20 -2.17
CA ASP A 504 23.42 16.05 -3.36
C ASP A 504 22.12 16.87 -3.36
N PRO A 505 22.18 18.21 -3.23
CA PRO A 505 20.99 19.06 -3.11
C PRO A 505 20.09 19.02 -4.35
N LEU A 506 20.57 18.51 -5.49
CA LEU A 506 19.76 18.29 -6.68
C LEU A 506 18.76 17.15 -6.53
N TYR A 507 19.03 16.20 -5.65
CA TYR A 507 18.31 14.91 -5.57
C TYR A 507 17.88 14.54 -4.14
N ALA A 508 18.51 15.13 -3.14
CA ALA A 508 18.32 14.83 -1.73
C ALA A 508 16.93 15.20 -1.20
N GLY A 509 16.59 14.65 -0.04
CA GLY A 509 15.46 15.06 0.77
C GLY A 509 14.16 14.30 0.54
N ASN A 510 14.10 13.34 -0.41
CA ASN A 510 12.97 12.40 -0.43
C ASN A 510 12.94 11.64 0.90
N ARG A 511 11.75 11.34 1.40
CA ARG A 511 11.62 10.36 2.48
C ARG A 511 12.26 9.05 2.05
N TYR A 512 12.99 8.41 2.96
CA TYR A 512 13.59 7.10 2.69
C TYR A 512 12.48 6.11 2.25
N PRO A 513 12.62 5.40 1.11
CA PRO A 513 11.60 4.49 0.61
C PRO A 513 11.17 3.44 1.65
N GLY A 514 9.86 3.31 1.87
CA GLY A 514 9.32 2.40 2.87
C GLY A 514 9.22 2.98 4.28
N VAL A 515 9.69 4.22 4.52
CA VAL A 515 9.37 4.93 5.76
C VAL A 515 7.90 5.34 5.78
N ARG A 516 7.18 4.89 6.79
CA ARG A 516 5.76 5.21 7.01
C ARG A 516 5.58 5.74 8.42
N TYR A 517 5.10 6.98 8.56
CA TYR A 517 4.78 7.57 9.86
C TYR A 517 3.37 7.22 10.32
N PHE A 518 3.21 6.98 11.61
CA PHE A 518 1.92 6.67 12.23
C PHE A 518 2.00 6.96 13.74
N VAL A 519 0.88 7.25 14.40
CA VAL A 519 0.90 7.78 15.79
C VAL A 519 0.42 6.76 16.83
N THR A 520 -0.14 5.64 16.36
CA THR A 520 -0.75 4.58 17.16
C THR A 520 0.00 3.28 16.93
N GLN A 521 -0.03 2.28 17.83
CA GLN A 521 0.58 0.99 17.48
C GLN A 521 -0.07 0.44 16.20
N ARG A 522 0.66 -0.33 15.37
CA ARG A 522 0.02 -1.03 14.23
C ARG A 522 -1.20 -1.81 14.74
N GLY A 523 -2.40 -1.40 14.29
CA GLY A 523 -3.67 -1.97 14.75
C GLY A 523 -4.49 -1.10 15.73
N GLU A 524 -3.99 0.06 16.16
CA GLU A 524 -4.78 1.05 16.89
C GLU A 524 -5.31 2.10 15.89
N THR A 525 -6.57 2.01 15.48
CA THR A 525 -7.24 3.15 14.85
C THR A 525 -7.64 4.16 15.92
N THR A 526 -7.56 5.44 15.62
CA THR A 526 -8.28 6.49 16.35
C THR A 526 -8.99 7.38 15.33
N THR A 527 -10.20 7.81 15.67
CA THR A 527 -11.10 8.61 14.79
C THR A 527 -11.30 10.03 15.33
N ALA A 528 -10.39 10.43 16.22
CA ALA A 528 -10.28 11.79 16.70
C ALA A 528 -8.94 12.34 16.22
N SER A 529 -8.83 12.65 14.94
CA SER A 529 -7.87 13.65 14.52
C SER A 529 -8.48 15.03 14.82
N ARG A 530 -7.82 15.84 15.64
CA ARG A 530 -8.05 17.28 15.58
C ARG A 530 -7.31 17.74 14.32
N GLN A 531 -8.05 17.96 13.24
CA GLN A 531 -7.49 18.55 12.03
C GLN A 531 -7.26 20.03 12.31
N ILE A 532 -6.00 20.45 12.31
CA ILE A 532 -5.66 21.86 12.21
C ILE A 532 -5.63 22.13 10.71
N ALA A 533 -6.67 22.78 10.18
CA ALA A 533 -6.62 23.30 8.83
C ALA A 533 -5.39 24.21 8.72
N ALA A 534 -4.61 24.04 7.66
CA ALA A 534 -3.51 24.92 7.32
C ALA A 534 -4.05 26.27 6.77
N GLU A 535 -4.88 26.92 7.58
CA GLU A 535 -5.66 28.15 7.37
C GLU A 535 -6.08 28.54 5.95
N HIS A 536 -7.40 28.71 5.83
CA HIS A 536 -8.00 29.96 5.34
C HIS A 536 -7.02 31.13 5.46
N ILE A 537 -6.46 31.56 4.34
CA ILE A 537 -5.73 32.82 4.25
C ILE A 537 -6.69 33.92 4.77
N ARG A 538 -6.47 34.40 5.99
CA ARG A 538 -6.90 35.75 6.40
C ARG A 538 -5.68 36.64 6.31
N GLU A 539 -5.42 37.10 5.08
CA GLU A 539 -4.70 38.35 4.87
C GLU A 539 -5.71 39.38 4.35
N ASP A 540 -6.54 39.90 5.24
CA ASP A 540 -6.92 41.30 5.17
C ASP A 540 -7.17 41.84 6.58
N GLY A 541 -6.39 42.86 6.94
CA GLY A 541 -6.61 43.60 8.17
C GLY A 541 -7.95 44.30 8.11
N ARG A 542 -8.97 43.72 8.74
CA ARG A 542 -10.12 44.39 9.38
C ARG A 542 -10.96 43.35 10.14
N GLY A 543 -11.21 43.64 11.42
CA GLY A 543 -11.76 42.69 12.39
C GLY A 543 -13.27 42.46 12.35
N GLU A 544 -13.68 41.52 13.23
CA GLU A 544 -15.04 41.19 13.71
C GLU A 544 -16.04 40.62 12.68
N ALA A 545 -16.94 39.66 12.96
CA ALA A 545 -17.20 38.74 14.07
C ALA A 545 -18.35 37.76 13.65
N TYR A 546 -18.64 36.77 14.52
CA TYR A 546 -19.87 35.95 14.65
C TYR A 546 -20.24 34.94 13.55
N PHE A 547 -20.47 33.68 13.96
CA PHE A 547 -21.81 33.07 13.99
C PHE A 547 -21.82 31.84 14.93
N GLU A 548 -22.39 32.02 16.12
CA GLU A 548 -23.16 30.96 16.76
C GLU A 548 -24.37 30.70 15.88
N SER A 549 -24.62 29.44 15.49
CA SER A 549 -26.01 28.99 15.38
C SER A 549 -26.11 27.49 15.65
N THR A 550 -27.03 27.21 16.56
CA THR A 550 -27.60 25.95 16.99
C THR A 550 -28.05 25.05 15.83
N LEU A 551 -27.65 23.78 15.83
CA LEU A 551 -28.45 22.71 15.23
C LEU A 551 -29.05 21.85 16.34
N THR A 552 -30.11 22.41 16.92
CA THR A 552 -31.15 21.64 17.60
C THR A 552 -32.22 21.34 16.57
N GLU A 553 -31.98 20.41 15.65
CA GLU A 553 -33.06 19.76 14.92
C GLU A 553 -32.60 18.46 14.27
N PHE A 554 -33.53 17.51 14.31
CA PHE A 554 -33.46 16.15 13.77
C PHE A 554 -33.29 16.23 12.24
N ASP A 555 -32.27 15.58 11.67
CA ASP A 555 -32.32 15.16 10.27
C ASP A 555 -32.32 13.62 10.22
N PRO A 556 -33.48 12.99 9.96
CA PRO A 556 -33.56 11.56 9.73
C PRO A 556 -32.94 11.26 8.37
N VAL A 557 -32.02 10.28 8.33
CA VAL A 557 -31.57 9.63 7.08
C VAL A 557 -32.78 9.47 6.17
N SER A 558 -32.82 10.23 5.07
CA SER A 558 -34.03 10.33 4.26
C SER A 558 -34.46 8.94 3.78
N ALA A 559 -35.70 8.58 4.09
CA ALA A 559 -36.34 7.30 3.77
C ALA A 559 -36.61 7.10 2.25
N SER A 560 -35.78 7.66 1.37
CA SER A 560 -35.99 7.69 -0.09
C SER A 560 -34.96 6.91 -0.90
N ARG A 561 -34.01 6.20 -0.26
CA ARG A 561 -32.98 5.38 -0.94
C ARG A 561 -33.07 3.89 -0.63
N VAL A 562 -34.28 3.35 -0.45
CA VAL A 562 -34.49 1.91 -0.24
C VAL A 562 -35.44 1.39 -1.31
N ALA A 563 -35.02 0.35 -2.04
CA ALA A 563 -35.88 -0.39 -2.97
C ALA A 563 -37.01 -1.07 -2.19
N ALA A 564 -38.18 -1.23 -2.80
CA ALA A 564 -39.41 -1.74 -2.17
C ALA A 564 -39.38 -3.25 -1.82
N ASP A 565 -38.19 -3.86 -1.82
CA ASP A 565 -37.96 -5.30 -1.98
C ASP A 565 -37.12 -5.90 -0.83
N SER A 566 -36.69 -5.09 0.15
CA SER A 566 -35.82 -5.53 1.24
C SER A 566 -36.54 -6.48 2.21
N ILE A 567 -35.91 -7.62 2.52
CA ILE A 567 -36.48 -8.72 3.31
C ILE A 567 -36.67 -8.30 4.78
N LEU A 568 -37.92 -8.35 5.26
CA LEU A 568 -38.26 -8.40 6.69
C LEU A 568 -38.07 -9.84 7.21
N LEU A 569 -37.07 -10.06 8.08
CA LEU A 569 -36.91 -11.33 8.81
C LEU A 569 -37.67 -11.27 10.13
N ALA A 570 -39.00 -11.38 10.08
CA ALA A 570 -39.82 -11.43 11.29
C ALA A 570 -40.14 -12.85 11.79
N ASP A 571 -39.87 -13.93 11.03
CA ASP A 571 -40.47 -15.24 11.31
C ASP A 571 -39.53 -16.47 11.28
N ARG A 572 -38.21 -16.33 11.49
CA ARG A 572 -37.32 -17.50 11.70
C ARG A 572 -36.66 -17.50 13.08
N PRO A 573 -36.61 -18.64 13.79
CA PRO A 573 -35.81 -18.76 14.99
C PRO A 573 -34.34 -18.51 14.63
N PHE A 574 -33.68 -17.62 15.37
CA PHE A 574 -32.27 -17.35 15.21
C PHE A 574 -31.44 -18.63 15.41
N PRO A 575 -30.30 -18.79 14.72
CA PRO A 575 -29.29 -19.75 15.17
C PRO A 575 -28.91 -19.40 16.61
N ALA A 576 -28.52 -20.41 17.39
CA ALA A 576 -28.21 -20.26 18.81
C ALA A 576 -26.92 -19.43 19.08
N THR A 577 -26.45 -18.64 18.15
CA THR A 577 -25.14 -17.97 18.22
C THR A 577 -25.15 -16.73 17.33
N THR A 578 -24.53 -15.66 17.84
CA THR A 578 -24.34 -14.38 17.13
C THR A 578 -23.08 -14.33 16.28
N ALA A 579 -22.30 -15.42 16.21
CA ALA A 579 -21.08 -15.45 15.40
C ALA A 579 -21.40 -15.16 13.92
N MET A 580 -20.67 -14.21 13.34
CA MET A 580 -20.90 -13.73 11.97
C MET A 580 -21.05 -14.85 10.95
N ALA A 581 -20.17 -15.86 10.96
CA ALA A 581 -20.23 -16.97 10.00
C ALA A 581 -21.56 -17.73 10.10
N HIS A 582 -22.02 -18.03 11.32
CA HIS A 582 -23.28 -18.73 11.55
C HIS A 582 -24.50 -17.92 11.13
N VAL A 583 -24.51 -16.61 11.44
CA VAL A 583 -25.60 -15.70 11.06
C VAL A 583 -25.63 -15.52 9.55
N ALA A 584 -24.48 -15.31 8.91
CA ALA A 584 -24.37 -15.22 7.47
C ALA A 584 -24.83 -16.51 6.78
N MET A 585 -24.42 -17.68 7.27
CA MET A 585 -24.88 -18.99 6.75
C MET A 585 -26.40 -19.12 6.86
N ALA A 586 -26.99 -18.73 7.99
CA ALA A 586 -28.44 -18.75 8.18
C ALA A 586 -29.17 -17.81 7.20
N ILE A 587 -28.66 -16.58 6.99
CA ILE A 587 -29.20 -15.62 6.01
C ILE A 587 -29.09 -16.19 4.58
N ALA A 588 -27.96 -16.80 4.26
CA ALA A 588 -27.72 -17.52 3.02
C ALA A 588 -28.44 -18.88 2.95
N GLY A 589 -29.26 -19.26 3.92
CA GLY A 589 -29.98 -20.54 3.92
C GLY A 589 -29.08 -21.78 3.86
N GLN A 590 -27.83 -21.66 4.28
CA GLN A 590 -26.86 -22.75 4.41
C GLN A 590 -26.88 -23.33 5.83
N PRO A 591 -26.38 -24.57 6.03
CA PRO A 591 -26.31 -25.16 7.36
C PRO A 591 -25.37 -24.37 8.30
N SER A 592 -25.91 -23.87 9.41
CA SER A 592 -25.19 -22.98 10.31
C SER A 592 -24.04 -23.63 11.10
N ASP A 593 -23.76 -24.92 10.91
CA ASP A 593 -22.72 -25.67 11.63
C ASP A 593 -21.54 -26.07 10.73
N MET A 594 -21.53 -25.63 9.47
CA MET A 594 -20.52 -26.00 8.49
C MET A 594 -19.18 -25.28 8.70
N ILE A 595 -19.24 -23.99 9.04
CA ILE A 595 -18.08 -23.12 9.32
C ILE A 595 -18.46 -22.19 10.47
N ASP A 596 -17.67 -22.22 11.54
CA ASP A 596 -17.71 -21.22 12.60
C ASP A 596 -16.70 -20.09 12.35
N SER A 597 -16.82 -18.98 13.07
CA SER A 597 -15.91 -17.83 12.89
C SER A 597 -14.44 -18.20 13.15
N ALA A 598 -14.18 -19.18 14.03
CA ALA A 598 -12.84 -19.71 14.25
C ALA A 598 -12.33 -20.42 12.98
N THR A 599 -13.04 -21.42 12.49
CA THR A 599 -12.69 -22.17 11.26
C THR A 599 -12.52 -21.22 10.07
N ALA A 600 -13.39 -20.21 9.92
CA ALA A 600 -13.26 -19.16 8.90
C ALA A 600 -11.98 -18.34 9.04
N GLN A 601 -11.59 -17.98 10.27
CA GLN A 601 -10.34 -17.28 10.54
C GLN A 601 -9.11 -18.08 10.09
N PHE A 602 -9.16 -19.42 10.09
CA PHE A 602 -7.97 -20.26 9.90
C PHE A 602 -7.82 -20.93 8.54
N MET A 603 -8.89 -21.01 7.74
CA MET A 603 -8.76 -21.46 6.35
C MET A 603 -7.85 -20.53 5.51
N GLY A 604 -7.52 -19.33 6.03
CA GLY A 604 -6.60 -18.35 5.47
C GLY A 604 -5.23 -18.22 6.15
N VAL A 605 -4.89 -19.02 7.17
CA VAL A 605 -3.72 -18.74 8.04
C VAL A 605 -2.75 -19.94 8.11
N LEU A 606 -1.52 -19.71 7.64
CA LEU A 606 -0.31 -20.53 7.80
C LEU A 606 -0.31 -21.91 7.13
N PRO A 607 0.28 -22.02 5.93
CA PRO A 607 0.99 -23.22 5.58
C PRO A 607 2.36 -23.25 6.30
N VAL A 608 2.37 -23.80 7.50
CA VAL A 608 3.50 -24.52 8.10
C VAL A 608 4.82 -23.72 8.07
N GLN A 609 4.89 -22.79 9.00
CA GLN A 609 6.06 -21.97 9.22
C GLN A 609 6.93 -22.61 10.29
N PHE A 610 8.21 -22.79 9.98
CA PHE A 610 9.20 -23.21 10.94
C PHE A 610 10.47 -22.37 10.78
N GLY A 611 10.94 -21.76 11.85
CA GLY A 611 12.11 -20.88 11.85
C GLY A 611 12.48 -20.40 13.25
N TYR A 612 13.59 -19.67 13.38
CA TYR A 612 14.05 -19.02 14.61
C TYR A 612 12.90 -18.20 15.23
N MET A 613 12.17 -18.79 16.17
CA MET A 613 11.19 -18.06 16.98
C MET A 613 11.96 -17.32 18.06
N GLU A 614 12.51 -16.17 17.73
CA GLU A 614 12.78 -15.19 18.77
C GLU A 614 11.43 -14.70 19.31
N SER A 615 11.29 -14.83 20.62
CA SER A 615 10.08 -14.56 21.40
C SER A 615 9.41 -13.25 20.99
N GLY A 616 8.16 -13.31 20.51
CA GLY A 616 7.27 -12.14 20.42
C GLY A 616 6.59 -11.86 19.08
N GLY A 617 6.80 -12.68 18.04
CA GLY A 617 6.13 -12.49 16.75
C GLY A 617 4.63 -12.79 16.81
N TRP A 618 3.80 -11.73 16.83
CA TRP A 618 2.37 -11.87 16.54
C TRP A 618 2.23 -12.28 15.07
N PHE A 619 1.65 -13.45 14.81
CA PHE A 619 1.31 -13.84 13.44
C PHE A 619 0.38 -12.78 12.85
N ASP A 620 0.67 -12.29 11.64
CA ASP A 620 -0.31 -11.57 10.81
C ASP A 620 -1.47 -12.56 10.62
N ARG A 621 -2.53 -12.42 11.44
CA ARG A 621 -3.74 -13.23 11.33
C ARG A 621 -4.45 -12.72 10.08
N GLU A 622 -4.09 -13.25 8.91
CA GLU A 622 -4.86 -13.08 7.68
C GLU A 622 -6.23 -13.77 7.85
N LEU A 623 -7.11 -13.13 8.62
CA LEU A 623 -8.52 -13.46 8.71
C LEU A 623 -9.09 -13.51 7.28
N VAL A 624 -9.86 -14.55 6.95
CA VAL A 624 -10.72 -14.50 5.76
C VAL A 624 -11.56 -13.21 5.89
N PRO A 625 -11.38 -12.22 4.99
CA PRO A 625 -12.07 -10.95 5.13
C PRO A 625 -13.58 -11.20 5.25
N PRO A 626 -14.31 -10.53 6.15
CA PRO A 626 -15.77 -10.67 6.26
C PRO A 626 -16.45 -10.60 4.89
N GLY A 627 -16.00 -9.70 4.02
CA GLY A 627 -16.50 -9.59 2.65
C GLY A 627 -16.29 -10.81 1.77
N ARG A 628 -15.15 -11.54 1.90
CA ARG A 628 -14.87 -12.76 1.12
C ARG A 628 -15.77 -13.91 1.57
N LEU A 629 -15.97 -14.07 2.89
CA LEU A 629 -16.93 -15.04 3.44
C LEU A 629 -18.37 -14.72 3.01
N LEU A 630 -18.79 -13.47 3.13
CA LEU A 630 -20.14 -13.03 2.73
C LEU A 630 -20.37 -13.21 1.22
N SER A 631 -19.36 -12.94 0.39
CA SER A 631 -19.40 -13.18 -1.05
C SER A 631 -19.58 -14.66 -1.39
N TRP A 632 -18.85 -15.59 -0.75
CA TRP A 632 -19.04 -17.03 -0.96
C TRP A 632 -20.45 -17.51 -0.62
N LEU A 633 -21.11 -16.83 0.31
CA LEU A 633 -22.46 -17.10 0.73
C LEU A 633 -23.53 -16.44 -0.16
N GLY A 634 -23.12 -15.71 -1.19
CA GLY A 634 -24.02 -14.99 -2.10
C GLY A 634 -24.77 -13.86 -1.40
N LEU A 635 -24.13 -13.22 -0.43
CA LEU A 635 -24.70 -12.12 0.35
C LEU A 635 -24.05 -10.79 -0.04
N ASP A 636 -24.89 -9.81 -0.34
CA ASP A 636 -24.48 -8.42 -0.44
C ASP A 636 -24.38 -7.83 0.96
N TYR A 637 -23.56 -6.80 1.12
CA TYR A 637 -23.41 -6.15 2.41
C TYR A 637 -23.09 -4.66 2.24
N ASP A 638 -23.53 -3.85 3.19
CA ASP A 638 -23.12 -2.45 3.34
C ASP A 638 -22.21 -2.33 4.56
N VAL A 639 -20.94 -1.93 4.36
CA VAL A 639 -19.99 -1.71 5.45
C VAL A 639 -20.03 -0.24 5.83
N ARG A 640 -20.41 0.02 7.10
CA ARG A 640 -20.24 1.32 7.75
C ARG A 640 -19.14 1.20 8.78
N ALA A 641 -17.93 1.59 8.40
CA ALA A 641 -16.73 1.54 9.23
C ALA A 641 -16.15 2.94 9.44
N GLY A 642 -15.41 3.15 10.53
CA GLY A 642 -14.75 4.42 10.80
C GLY A 642 -15.68 5.54 11.28
N LEU A 643 -16.90 5.20 11.70
CA LEU A 643 -17.85 6.16 12.24
C LEU A 643 -17.63 6.38 13.73
N ARG A 644 -18.00 7.57 14.23
CA ARG A 644 -18.05 7.81 15.68
C ARG A 644 -19.26 7.09 16.27
N SER A 645 -19.15 6.69 17.53
CA SER A 645 -20.21 5.98 18.26
C SER A 645 -21.59 6.63 18.15
N ARG A 646 -21.69 7.96 18.15
CA ARG A 646 -22.97 8.67 17.96
C ARG A 646 -23.63 8.37 16.62
N GLU A 647 -22.87 8.31 15.53
CA GLU A 647 -23.40 8.06 14.19
C GLU A 647 -23.70 6.57 13.98
N SER A 648 -22.82 5.68 14.44
CA SER A 648 -23.11 4.23 14.43
C SER A 648 -24.34 3.88 15.26
N ARG A 649 -24.57 4.55 16.40
CA ARG A 649 -25.79 4.37 17.22
C ARG A 649 -27.07 4.74 16.47
N LYS A 650 -27.06 5.85 15.71
CA LYS A 650 -28.20 6.26 14.88
C LYS A 650 -28.48 5.23 13.78
N ILE A 651 -27.42 4.73 13.16
CA ILE A 651 -27.49 3.72 12.09
C ILE A 651 -28.03 2.39 12.62
N ILE A 652 -27.46 1.88 13.72
CA ILE A 652 -27.91 0.64 14.37
C ILE A 652 -29.38 0.76 14.79
N HIS A 653 -29.77 1.87 15.40
CA HIS A 653 -31.15 2.11 15.81
C HIS A 653 -32.10 2.15 14.61
N GLY A 654 -31.74 2.89 13.55
CA GLY A 654 -32.51 2.96 12.31
C GLY A 654 -32.73 1.58 11.70
N TRP A 655 -31.66 0.81 11.54
CA TRP A 655 -31.71 -0.52 10.93
C TRP A 655 -32.48 -1.55 11.77
N LEU A 656 -32.29 -1.58 13.08
CA LEU A 656 -33.08 -2.44 13.97
C LEU A 656 -34.57 -2.07 13.94
N SER A 657 -34.90 -0.78 13.84
CA SER A 657 -36.30 -0.32 13.74
C SER A 657 -36.99 -0.72 12.43
N GLU A 658 -36.21 -0.98 11.39
CA GLU A 658 -36.67 -1.51 10.09
C GLU A 658 -36.68 -3.06 10.04
N GLY A 659 -36.32 -3.74 11.13
CA GLY A 659 -36.26 -5.21 11.19
C GLY A 659 -35.00 -5.80 10.54
N ARG A 660 -33.93 -5.01 10.35
CA ARG A 660 -32.62 -5.47 9.84
C ARG A 660 -31.71 -5.89 10.99
N ILE A 661 -30.78 -6.82 10.72
CA ILE A 661 -29.82 -7.35 11.70
C ILE A 661 -28.43 -6.76 11.44
N PRO A 662 -27.96 -5.80 12.23
CA PRO A 662 -26.58 -5.29 12.14
C PRO A 662 -25.58 -6.30 12.71
N ILE A 663 -24.45 -6.50 12.03
CA ILE A 663 -23.27 -7.23 12.49
C ILE A 663 -22.21 -6.21 12.89
N LEU A 664 -21.66 -6.36 14.09
CA LEU A 664 -20.69 -5.44 14.66
C LEU A 664 -19.37 -6.15 14.89
N GLY A 665 -18.28 -5.47 14.56
CA GLY A 665 -16.95 -5.93 14.93
C GLY A 665 -16.64 -5.50 16.37
N TYR A 666 -16.21 -6.45 17.21
CA TYR A 666 -15.74 -6.20 18.57
C TYR A 666 -14.55 -7.10 18.86
N GLY A 667 -13.34 -6.52 18.89
CA GLY A 667 -12.11 -7.32 18.94
C GLY A 667 -11.80 -7.96 17.58
N ASP A 668 -11.32 -9.19 17.63
CA ASP A 668 -11.13 -10.10 16.48
C ASP A 668 -12.42 -10.84 16.09
N ALA A 669 -13.51 -10.59 16.81
CA ALA A 669 -14.78 -11.26 16.63
C ALA A 669 -15.86 -10.33 16.05
N TRP A 670 -16.82 -10.95 15.37
CA TRP A 670 -17.92 -10.28 14.69
C TRP A 670 -19.25 -10.86 15.16
N PHE A 671 -20.13 -10.00 15.68
CA PHE A 671 -21.36 -10.38 16.37
C PHE A 671 -22.60 -9.69 15.80
N ALA A 672 -23.67 -10.44 15.57
CA ALA A 672 -24.98 -9.85 15.26
C ALA A 672 -25.64 -9.23 16.50
N ALA A 673 -26.19 -8.02 16.38
CA ALA A 673 -27.04 -7.43 17.41
C ALA A 673 -28.52 -7.57 17.06
N THR A 674 -29.32 -7.97 18.05
CA THR A 674 -30.75 -8.27 17.89
C THR A 674 -31.65 -7.25 18.57
N GLY A 675 -31.06 -6.27 19.27
CA GLY A 675 -31.79 -5.24 19.98
C GLY A 675 -30.86 -4.13 20.47
N ILE A 676 -31.44 -2.95 20.71
CA ILE A 676 -30.74 -1.76 21.19
C ILE A 676 -31.59 -1.08 22.28
N ARG A 677 -30.95 -0.59 23.35
CA ARG A 677 -31.61 0.31 24.33
C ARG A 677 -30.70 1.46 24.71
N HIS A 678 -31.29 2.64 24.87
CA HIS A 678 -30.60 3.88 25.22
C HIS A 678 -30.51 4.07 26.74
N ARG A 679 -29.34 4.50 27.21
CA ARG A 679 -29.10 5.09 28.53
C ARG A 679 -28.37 6.42 28.36
N ASP A 680 -28.37 7.25 29.40
CA ASP A 680 -27.92 8.66 29.35
C ASP A 680 -26.60 8.88 28.57
N ASP A 681 -25.58 8.05 28.80
CA ASP A 681 -24.26 8.11 28.15
C ASP A 681 -23.87 6.84 27.35
N ALA A 682 -24.69 5.78 27.41
CA ALA A 682 -24.39 4.46 26.86
C ALA A 682 -25.52 3.89 25.99
N VAL A 683 -25.17 2.92 25.16
CA VAL A 683 -26.13 2.10 24.41
C VAL A 683 -25.84 0.64 24.73
N ASP A 684 -26.87 -0.10 25.13
CA ASP A 684 -26.73 -1.54 25.31
C ASP A 684 -27.22 -2.24 24.05
N LEU A 685 -26.44 -3.21 23.55
CA LEU A 685 -26.84 -4.09 22.45
C LEU A 685 -27.15 -5.48 22.99
N HIS A 686 -28.17 -6.12 22.41
CA HIS A 686 -28.59 -7.46 22.80
C HIS A 686 -27.89 -8.53 21.95
N TRP A 687 -27.10 -9.39 22.60
CA TRP A 687 -26.40 -10.53 21.98
C TRP A 687 -27.04 -11.85 22.44
N VAL A 688 -27.12 -12.81 21.53
CA VAL A 688 -27.67 -14.16 21.77
C VAL A 688 -26.54 -15.18 21.63
N THR A 689 -26.07 -15.73 22.74
CA THR A 689 -25.04 -16.78 22.73
C THR A 689 -25.57 -18.06 23.35
N HIS A 690 -25.25 -19.19 22.75
CA HIS A 690 -25.54 -20.52 23.27
C HIS A 690 -24.23 -21.31 23.23
N GLU A 691 -23.55 -21.33 24.37
CA GLU A 691 -22.45 -22.27 24.60
C GLU A 691 -23.05 -23.54 25.18
N GLU A 692 -22.71 -24.70 24.60
CA GLU A 692 -22.88 -26.05 25.16
C GLU A 692 -24.03 -26.24 26.18
N GLY A 693 -25.27 -25.97 25.76
CA GLY A 693 -26.46 -26.27 26.57
C GLY A 693 -26.90 -25.21 27.59
N ALA A 694 -26.31 -24.01 27.61
CA ALA A 694 -26.82 -22.87 28.37
C ALA A 694 -27.25 -21.72 27.43
N ASP A 695 -28.50 -21.28 27.58
CA ASP A 695 -29.07 -20.14 26.86
C ASP A 695 -28.67 -18.84 27.58
N THR A 696 -27.59 -18.18 27.14
CA THR A 696 -27.07 -16.96 27.76
C THR A 696 -27.32 -15.76 26.84
N THR A 697 -28.54 -15.25 26.83
CA THR A 697 -28.81 -13.92 26.24
C THR A 697 -28.30 -12.84 27.18
N TYR A 698 -27.44 -11.93 26.71
CA TYR A 698 -26.94 -10.82 27.53
C TYR A 698 -26.94 -9.49 26.77
N TRP A 699 -27.11 -8.41 27.53
CA TRP A 699 -26.98 -7.05 27.03
C TRP A 699 -25.53 -6.60 27.21
N GLN A 700 -24.82 -6.39 26.11
CA GLN A 700 -23.48 -5.82 26.11
C GLN A 700 -23.58 -4.30 26.13
N GLU A 701 -23.04 -3.70 27.19
CA GLU A 701 -22.93 -2.24 27.27
C GLU A 701 -21.80 -1.76 26.34
N LEU A 702 -22.13 -0.85 25.41
CA LEU A 702 -21.17 -0.19 24.53
C LEU A 702 -21.02 1.28 24.93
N ARG A 703 -20.03 1.55 25.79
CA ARG A 703 -19.61 2.89 26.17
C ARG A 703 -18.66 3.46 25.13
N GLY A 704 -18.92 4.68 24.66
CA GLY A 704 -18.06 5.36 23.71
C GLY A 704 -17.86 4.59 22.40
N ASN A 705 -16.66 4.71 21.84
CA ASN A 705 -16.24 4.07 20.60
C ASN A 705 -15.81 2.61 20.85
N TRP A 706 -16.18 1.68 19.96
CA TRP A 706 -15.72 0.28 19.97
C TRP A 706 -14.97 -0.07 18.69
N TRP A 707 -14.16 -1.13 18.70
CA TRP A 707 -13.23 -1.46 17.62
C TRP A 707 -13.44 -2.89 17.11
N GLY A 708 -13.41 -3.08 15.80
CA GLY A 708 -13.46 -4.40 15.16
C GLY A 708 -12.36 -4.58 14.13
N GLN A 709 -11.76 -5.77 14.09
CA GLN A 709 -10.66 -6.12 13.19
C GLN A 709 -11.18 -6.59 11.83
N PHE A 710 -10.72 -5.93 10.76
CA PHE A 710 -10.80 -6.39 9.37
C PHE A 710 -9.44 -7.00 8.95
N SER A 711 -9.41 -7.64 7.78
CA SER A 711 -8.21 -8.31 7.24
C SER A 711 -6.95 -7.45 7.26
N GLY A 712 -5.80 -8.06 7.56
CA GLY A 712 -4.49 -7.39 7.57
C GLY A 712 -4.27 -6.43 8.74
N ASP A 713 -4.80 -6.77 9.93
CA ASP A 713 -4.76 -5.94 11.14
C ASP A 713 -5.36 -4.54 10.99
N ASN A 714 -6.35 -4.41 10.11
CA ASN A 714 -7.07 -3.17 9.89
C ASN A 714 -8.21 -3.03 10.90
N TRP A 715 -7.96 -2.36 12.02
CA TRP A 715 -9.00 -2.06 12.99
C TRP A 715 -9.85 -0.88 12.53
N GLN A 716 -11.15 -0.92 12.83
CA GLN A 716 -12.09 0.10 12.40
C GLN A 716 -12.95 0.56 13.57
N ASN A 717 -13.30 1.85 13.58
CA ASN A 717 -14.09 2.45 14.66
C ASN A 717 -15.58 2.22 14.44
N CYS A 718 -16.25 1.79 15.49
CA CYS A 718 -17.66 1.44 15.58
C CYS A 718 -18.18 0.76 14.30
N PRO A 719 -17.52 -0.31 13.81
CA PRO A 719 -17.84 -0.87 12.52
C PRO A 719 -19.17 -1.63 12.62
N VAL A 720 -20.07 -1.31 11.70
CA VAL A 720 -21.39 -1.93 11.57
C VAL A 720 -21.57 -2.35 10.13
N ILE A 721 -21.91 -3.62 9.91
CA ILE A 721 -22.22 -4.17 8.60
C ILE A 721 -23.68 -4.60 8.60
N VAL A 722 -24.41 -4.26 7.54
CA VAL A 722 -25.72 -4.87 7.27
C VAL A 722 -25.57 -5.80 6.09
N VAL A 723 -26.08 -7.01 6.26
CA VAL A 723 -26.01 -8.07 5.25
C VAL A 723 -27.39 -8.25 4.63
N GLU A 724 -27.46 -8.21 3.30
CA GLU A 724 -28.66 -8.38 2.52
C GLU A 724 -28.51 -9.53 1.53
N ARG A 725 -29.59 -10.29 1.33
CA ARG A 725 -29.60 -11.38 0.35
C ARG A 725 -30.17 -10.88 -0.97
N ARG A 726 -29.34 -10.79 -2.01
CA ARG A 726 -29.78 -10.43 -3.37
C ARG A 726 -29.99 -11.60 -4.33
N GLY A 727 -29.63 -12.83 -3.94
CA GLY A 727 -29.69 -13.99 -4.84
C GLY A 727 -30.20 -15.30 -4.21
N PRO A 728 -30.39 -16.35 -5.04
CA PRO A 728 -30.53 -17.71 -4.54
C PRO A 728 -29.24 -18.10 -3.79
N PRO A 729 -29.35 -18.95 -2.76
CA PRO A 729 -28.19 -19.29 -1.96
C PRO A 729 -27.26 -20.21 -2.77
N PRO A 730 -25.94 -20.17 -2.55
CA PRO A 730 -25.04 -21.11 -3.21
C PRO A 730 -25.47 -22.54 -2.89
N THR A 731 -25.22 -23.48 -3.79
CA THR A 731 -25.44 -24.88 -3.44
C THR A 731 -24.36 -25.32 -2.45
N PHE A 732 -24.64 -26.35 -1.65
CA PHE A 732 -23.69 -26.88 -0.68
C PHE A 732 -22.39 -27.33 -1.38
N GLU A 733 -22.49 -27.87 -2.59
CA GLU A 733 -21.37 -28.25 -3.46
C GLU A 733 -20.53 -27.03 -3.85
N SER A 734 -21.16 -25.94 -4.32
CA SER A 734 -20.45 -24.72 -4.73
C SER A 734 -19.75 -24.03 -3.58
N LEU A 735 -20.36 -24.04 -2.39
CA LEU A 735 -19.75 -23.53 -1.17
C LEU A 735 -18.55 -24.39 -0.77
N THR A 736 -18.70 -25.71 -0.80
CA THR A 736 -17.61 -26.67 -0.56
C THR A 736 -16.44 -26.45 -1.53
N ASP A 737 -16.71 -26.27 -2.82
CA ASP A 737 -15.68 -25.98 -3.83
C ASP A 737 -14.94 -24.67 -3.53
N SER A 738 -15.65 -23.62 -3.11
CA SER A 738 -15.05 -22.32 -2.78
C SER A 738 -14.13 -22.39 -1.56
N ILE A 739 -14.55 -23.12 -0.52
CA ILE A 739 -13.77 -23.34 0.69
C ILE A 739 -12.54 -24.20 0.39
N THR A 740 -12.73 -25.28 -0.37
CA THR A 740 -11.63 -26.16 -0.77
C THR A 740 -10.61 -25.44 -1.65
N HIS A 741 -11.06 -24.54 -2.53
CA HIS A 741 -10.16 -23.68 -3.29
C HIS A 741 -9.29 -22.84 -2.36
N LEU A 742 -9.84 -22.24 -1.31
CA LEU A 742 -9.04 -21.48 -0.34
C LEU A 742 -8.01 -22.38 0.36
N ILE A 743 -8.40 -23.58 0.82
CA ILE A 743 -7.48 -24.50 1.49
C ILE A 743 -6.30 -24.87 0.57
N VAL A 744 -6.57 -25.15 -0.72
CA VAL A 744 -5.52 -25.47 -1.70
C VAL A 744 -4.66 -24.25 -2.03
N GLU A 745 -5.27 -23.10 -2.29
CA GLU A 745 -4.60 -21.82 -2.55
C GLU A 745 -3.63 -21.48 -1.42
N MET A 746 -4.09 -21.56 -0.17
CA MET A 746 -3.28 -21.25 0.99
C MET A 746 -2.23 -22.33 1.29
N GLY A 747 -2.55 -23.61 1.12
CA GLY A 747 -1.61 -24.72 1.32
C GLY A 747 -0.47 -24.77 0.30
N THR A 748 -0.66 -24.19 -0.89
CA THR A 748 0.32 -24.20 -1.99
C THR A 748 1.05 -22.88 -2.20
N LYS A 749 0.66 -21.82 -1.47
CA LYS A 749 1.27 -20.49 -1.55
C LYS A 749 2.77 -20.58 -1.20
N PRO A 750 3.70 -20.20 -2.11
CA PRO A 750 5.14 -20.45 -1.94
C PRO A 750 5.82 -19.60 -0.85
N GLN A 751 5.19 -18.48 -0.46
CA GLN A 751 5.65 -17.56 0.59
C GLN A 751 4.43 -16.89 1.21
N LEU A 752 4.38 -16.77 2.53
CA LEU A 752 3.54 -15.75 3.16
C LEU A 752 4.35 -14.46 3.16
N GLN A 753 3.81 -13.39 2.55
CA GLN A 753 4.46 -12.08 2.59
C GLN A 753 4.46 -11.58 4.04
N GLY A 754 5.56 -11.76 4.75
CA GLY A 754 5.83 -11.01 5.96
C GLY A 754 6.02 -9.54 5.59
N ARG A 755 5.21 -8.66 6.17
CA ARG A 755 5.30 -7.20 5.96
C ARG A 755 6.72 -6.68 6.28
N GLY A 756 7.42 -6.17 5.26
CA GLY A 756 8.49 -5.18 5.39
C GLY A 756 9.69 -5.55 6.27
N LYS A 757 10.57 -6.42 5.78
CA LYS A 757 11.87 -6.68 6.41
C LYS A 757 13.05 -6.51 5.42
N PRO A 758 14.25 -6.13 5.89
CA PRO A 758 15.43 -5.90 5.08
C PRO A 758 15.95 -7.16 4.42
N TRP A 759 16.73 -6.94 3.37
CA TRP A 759 17.73 -7.88 2.88
C TRP A 759 18.43 -8.56 4.07
N GLY A 760 18.29 -9.88 4.17
CA GLY A 760 18.91 -10.66 5.23
C GLY A 760 17.97 -11.43 6.15
N GLU A 761 16.68 -11.11 6.23
CA GLU A 761 15.66 -11.95 6.89
C GLU A 761 14.67 -12.49 5.87
N ASP A 762 14.65 -13.82 5.70
CA ASP A 762 13.83 -14.46 4.68
C ASP A 762 12.34 -14.15 4.89
N PRO A 763 11.56 -13.92 3.81
CA PRO A 763 10.13 -14.14 3.89
C PRO A 763 9.92 -15.54 4.42
N PHE A 764 9.09 -15.70 5.46
CA PHE A 764 8.80 -17.03 5.97
C PHE A 764 8.25 -17.86 4.81
N PRO A 765 8.94 -18.93 4.39
CA PRO A 765 8.40 -19.76 3.36
C PRO A 765 7.05 -20.25 3.88
N GLY A 766 6.06 -20.11 3.02
CA GLY A 766 4.75 -20.67 3.23
C GLY A 766 4.64 -21.87 2.31
N GLY A 767 3.73 -22.76 2.64
CA GLY A 767 3.29 -23.78 1.71
C GLY A 767 4.09 -25.05 1.88
N LEU A 768 3.91 -25.90 0.88
CA LEU A 768 4.66 -27.15 0.77
C LEU A 768 6.18 -26.95 0.67
N ASN A 769 6.63 -25.83 0.10
CA ASN A 769 8.05 -25.51 -0.03
C ASN A 769 8.70 -25.22 1.33
N ALA A 770 7.98 -24.58 2.24
CA ALA A 770 8.42 -24.32 3.61
C ALA A 770 8.63 -25.61 4.40
N TRP A 771 7.66 -26.51 4.30
CA TRP A 771 7.73 -27.81 4.94
C TRP A 771 8.95 -28.60 4.44
N ASP A 772 9.18 -28.59 3.12
CA ASP A 772 10.32 -29.27 2.54
C ASP A 772 11.66 -28.70 3.01
N GLU A 773 11.82 -27.38 2.99
CA GLU A 773 13.03 -26.69 3.43
C GLU A 773 13.33 -26.98 4.90
N TRP A 774 12.31 -26.92 5.76
CA TRP A 774 12.46 -27.23 7.17
C TRP A 774 12.94 -28.67 7.41
N ILE A 775 12.33 -29.65 6.74
CA ILE A 775 12.77 -31.04 6.90
C ILE A 775 14.20 -31.22 6.41
N VAL A 776 14.60 -30.58 5.31
CA VAL A 776 15.98 -30.63 4.82
C VAL A 776 16.95 -30.07 5.86
N GLN A 777 16.61 -28.96 6.52
CA GLN A 777 17.44 -28.41 7.61
C GLN A 777 17.53 -29.39 8.79
N TRP A 778 16.42 -29.99 9.21
CA TRP A 778 16.39 -30.99 10.28
C TRP A 778 17.20 -32.25 9.99
N GLU A 779 17.23 -32.69 8.73
CA GLU A 779 18.04 -33.83 8.30
C GLU A 779 19.54 -33.61 8.43
N ARG A 780 19.99 -32.35 8.44
CA ARG A 780 21.40 -31.97 8.57
C ARG A 780 21.88 -31.93 10.01
N HIS A 781 20.98 -31.99 10.99
CA HIS A 781 21.35 -31.94 12.40
C HIS A 781 21.58 -33.34 13.00
N PRO A 782 22.56 -33.51 13.92
CA PRO A 782 22.80 -34.80 14.56
C PRO A 782 21.66 -35.29 15.47
N LEU A 783 20.84 -34.38 15.98
CA LEU A 783 19.72 -34.65 16.91
C LEU A 783 20.13 -35.46 18.15
N THR A 784 21.37 -35.28 18.61
CA THR A 784 21.90 -35.96 19.79
C THR A 784 21.88 -35.03 21.00
N ARG A 785 21.96 -35.63 22.19
CA ARG A 785 22.14 -34.90 23.45
C ARG A 785 23.38 -34.00 23.44
N GLN A 786 24.50 -34.54 22.97
CA GLN A 786 25.76 -33.78 22.89
C GLN A 786 25.62 -32.54 22.00
N TRP A 787 24.97 -32.70 20.84
CA TRP A 787 24.68 -31.57 19.95
C TRP A 787 23.86 -30.49 20.66
N LEU A 788 22.82 -30.85 21.41
CA LEU A 788 22.03 -29.88 22.16
C LEU A 788 22.80 -29.21 23.29
N GLU A 789 23.73 -29.91 23.94
CA GLU A 789 24.59 -29.37 24.98
C GLU A 789 25.61 -28.36 24.43
N GLU A 790 26.06 -28.57 23.18
CA GLU A 790 27.02 -27.71 22.47
C GLU A 790 26.34 -26.54 21.72
N ASP A 791 25.08 -26.68 21.32
CA ASP A 791 24.32 -25.67 20.55
C ASP A 791 23.19 -25.03 21.38
N GLU A 792 23.55 -23.95 22.10
CA GLU A 792 22.61 -23.18 22.93
C GLU A 792 21.48 -22.52 22.11
N GLN A 793 21.72 -22.23 20.84
CA GLN A 793 20.77 -21.56 19.97
C GLN A 793 19.63 -22.52 19.58
N MET A 794 19.97 -23.73 19.15
CA MET A 794 19.00 -24.79 18.84
C MET A 794 18.22 -25.27 20.06
N ARG A 795 18.86 -25.31 21.24
CA ARG A 795 18.18 -25.67 22.49
C ARG A 795 17.03 -24.71 22.83
N ARG A 796 17.24 -23.41 22.63
CA ARG A 796 16.20 -22.38 22.81
C ARG A 796 15.08 -22.53 21.79
N GLN A 797 15.42 -22.76 20.52
CA GLN A 797 14.40 -22.99 19.48
C GLN A 797 13.47 -24.16 19.80
N LEU A 798 14.04 -25.29 20.22
CA LEU A 798 13.23 -26.48 20.51
C LEU A 798 12.27 -26.28 21.67
N THR A 799 12.70 -25.53 22.68
CA THR A 799 11.83 -25.19 23.80
C THR A 799 10.71 -24.25 23.34
N ASN A 800 11.00 -23.26 22.51
CA ASN A 800 10.00 -22.34 21.99
C ASN A 800 8.95 -23.08 21.13
N LEU A 801 9.36 -24.08 20.35
CA LEU A 801 8.43 -24.93 19.59
C LEU A 801 7.45 -25.73 20.49
N SER A 802 7.86 -26.03 21.74
CA SER A 802 7.04 -26.75 22.72
C SER A 802 6.16 -25.84 23.59
N GLN A 803 6.62 -24.62 23.89
CA GLN A 803 5.98 -23.70 24.83
C GLN A 803 5.13 -22.61 24.16
N ASP A 804 5.58 -22.08 23.02
CA ASP A 804 4.83 -21.09 22.24
C ASP A 804 3.86 -21.80 21.31
N TRP A 805 2.72 -21.16 21.04
CA TRP A 805 1.56 -21.66 20.27
C TRP A 805 1.87 -21.93 18.78
N SER A 806 2.94 -22.65 18.48
CA SER A 806 3.48 -22.92 17.15
C SER A 806 3.09 -24.33 16.69
N LEU A 807 3.70 -25.38 17.25
CA LEU A 807 3.36 -26.77 16.91
C LEU A 807 1.97 -27.17 17.41
N GLY A 808 1.61 -26.77 18.64
CA GLY A 808 0.27 -26.99 19.18
C GLY A 808 -0.84 -26.35 18.32
N TYR A 809 -0.53 -25.24 17.65
CA TYR A 809 -1.44 -24.56 16.74
C TYR A 809 -1.55 -25.24 15.37
N ILE A 810 -0.46 -25.82 14.84
CA ILE A 810 -0.52 -26.70 13.65
C ILE A 810 -1.43 -27.91 13.94
N VAL A 811 -1.24 -28.55 15.10
CA VAL A 811 -2.09 -29.69 15.54
C VAL A 811 -3.56 -29.27 15.58
N TRP A 812 -3.86 -28.13 16.21
CA TRP A 812 -5.21 -27.62 16.37
C TRP A 812 -5.87 -27.22 15.04
N SER A 813 -5.16 -26.49 14.17
CA SER A 813 -5.69 -26.04 12.87
C SER A 813 -5.98 -27.20 11.92
N ARG A 814 -5.07 -28.18 11.80
CA ARG A 814 -5.27 -29.35 10.95
C ARG A 814 -6.39 -30.26 11.44
N ARG A 815 -6.65 -30.28 12.74
CA ARG A 815 -7.83 -30.94 13.31
C ARG A 815 -9.12 -30.27 12.83
N ARG A 816 -9.22 -28.94 12.87
CA ARG A 816 -10.40 -28.21 12.38
C ARG A 816 -10.66 -28.41 10.89
N ILE A 817 -9.61 -28.43 10.07
CA ILE A 817 -9.75 -28.71 8.63
C ILE A 817 -10.17 -30.17 8.40
N SER A 818 -9.63 -31.11 9.17
CA SER A 818 -10.04 -32.52 9.13
C SER A 818 -11.52 -32.69 9.48
N ASP A 819 -11.99 -32.04 10.56
CA ASP A 819 -13.39 -32.06 10.99
C ASP A 819 -14.34 -31.46 9.94
N TYR A 820 -13.94 -30.33 9.33
CA TYR A 820 -14.66 -29.72 8.21
C TYR A 820 -14.78 -30.69 7.03
N CYS A 821 -13.66 -31.25 6.57
CA CYS A 821 -13.64 -32.18 5.44
C CYS A 821 -14.49 -33.43 5.72
N ALA A 822 -14.46 -33.97 6.95
CA ALA A 822 -15.27 -35.11 7.36
C ALA A 822 -16.78 -34.77 7.34
N SER A 823 -17.16 -33.62 7.89
CA SER A 823 -18.56 -33.13 7.91
C SER A 823 -19.09 -32.87 6.50
N ALA A 824 -18.29 -32.19 5.66
CA ALA A 824 -18.63 -31.93 4.27
C ALA A 824 -18.78 -33.24 3.48
N ALA A 825 -17.89 -34.21 3.66
CA ALA A 825 -17.98 -35.51 3.01
C ALA A 825 -19.22 -36.30 3.42
N GLN A 826 -19.63 -36.25 4.68
CA GLN A 826 -20.84 -36.91 5.15
C GLN A 826 -22.09 -36.34 4.49
N ARG A 827 -22.14 -35.01 4.32
CA ARG A 827 -23.26 -34.32 3.66
C ARG A 827 -23.29 -34.55 2.15
N LEU A 828 -22.11 -34.71 1.55
CA LEU A 828 -21.92 -35.00 0.13
C LEU A 828 -21.81 -36.50 -0.17
N ALA A 829 -22.31 -37.40 0.69
CA ALA A 829 -22.06 -38.85 0.60
C ALA A 829 -22.39 -39.50 -0.76
N SER A 830 -23.28 -38.90 -1.56
CA SER A 830 -23.64 -39.34 -2.92
C SER A 830 -22.93 -38.59 -4.06
N ASP A 831 -22.11 -37.60 -3.75
CA ASP A 831 -21.35 -36.78 -4.70
C ASP A 831 -19.90 -37.29 -4.83
N ARG A 832 -19.31 -37.12 -6.02
CA ARG A 832 -17.92 -37.52 -6.30
C ARG A 832 -16.90 -36.83 -5.37
N ARG A 833 -17.23 -35.66 -4.82
CA ARG A 833 -16.38 -34.90 -3.89
C ARG A 833 -16.15 -35.62 -2.57
N ALA A 834 -17.10 -36.45 -2.12
CA ALA A 834 -17.02 -37.07 -0.79
C ALA A 834 -15.79 -37.96 -0.61
N SER A 835 -15.35 -38.70 -1.64
CA SER A 835 -14.14 -39.52 -1.55
C SER A 835 -12.88 -38.67 -1.38
N TYR A 836 -12.80 -37.54 -2.08
CA TYR A 836 -11.67 -36.62 -1.96
C TYR A 836 -11.62 -35.94 -0.59
N LEU A 837 -12.78 -35.51 -0.08
CA LEU A 837 -12.92 -34.90 1.24
C LEU A 837 -12.63 -35.90 2.37
N GLN A 838 -13.04 -37.17 2.22
CA GLN A 838 -12.68 -38.24 3.18
C GLN A 838 -11.18 -38.52 3.20
N GLU A 839 -10.54 -38.55 2.04
CA GLU A 839 -9.09 -38.72 1.96
C GLU A 839 -8.36 -37.53 2.58
N ALA A 840 -8.78 -36.30 2.26
CA ALA A 840 -8.22 -35.10 2.85
C ALA A 840 -8.40 -35.07 4.37
N ALA A 841 -9.57 -35.46 4.89
CA ALA A 841 -9.82 -35.55 6.33
C ALA A 841 -8.87 -36.55 7.01
N ARG A 842 -8.70 -37.74 6.43
CA ARG A 842 -7.79 -38.77 6.95
C ARG A 842 -6.34 -38.29 6.93
N SER A 843 -5.91 -37.69 5.84
CA SER A 843 -4.54 -37.21 5.69
C SER A 843 -4.23 -36.05 6.64
N TYR A 844 -5.15 -35.08 6.81
CA TYR A 844 -4.98 -34.04 7.83
C TYR A 844 -4.98 -34.59 9.27
N ASP A 845 -5.73 -35.65 9.56
CA ASP A 845 -5.66 -36.35 10.86
C ASP A 845 -4.29 -37.02 11.08
N VAL A 846 -3.66 -37.57 10.03
CA VAL A 846 -2.28 -38.07 10.10
C VAL A 846 -1.29 -36.92 10.39
N VAL A 847 -1.49 -35.74 9.79
CA VAL A 847 -0.69 -34.54 10.13
C VAL A 847 -0.85 -34.20 11.61
N THR A 848 -2.09 -34.08 12.10
CA THR A 848 -2.40 -33.80 13.51
C THR A 848 -1.71 -34.79 14.45
N LYS A 849 -1.80 -36.10 14.18
CA LYS A 849 -1.17 -37.14 15.01
C LYS A 849 0.35 -37.10 14.98
N SER A 850 0.93 -36.95 13.79
CA SER A 850 2.39 -36.91 13.62
C SER A 850 3.00 -35.69 14.30
N MET A 851 2.35 -34.52 14.13
CA MET A 851 2.77 -33.28 14.78
C MET A 851 2.62 -33.32 16.30
N GLN A 852 1.60 -34.01 16.81
CA GLN A 852 1.49 -34.26 18.25
C GLN A 852 2.65 -35.13 18.77
N GLN A 853 3.06 -36.17 18.03
CA GLN A 853 4.22 -36.99 18.43
C GLN A 853 5.53 -36.19 18.44
N VAL A 854 5.70 -35.25 17.51
CA VAL A 854 6.83 -34.31 17.54
C VAL A 854 6.76 -33.46 18.81
N LEU A 855 5.61 -32.82 19.08
CA LEU A 855 5.41 -31.96 20.23
C LEU A 855 5.69 -32.69 21.56
N ASP A 856 5.23 -33.94 21.69
CA ASP A 856 5.44 -34.77 22.88
C ASP A 856 6.91 -35.17 23.11
N ALA A 857 7.75 -35.09 22.06
CA ALA A 857 9.17 -35.44 22.09
C ALA A 857 10.10 -34.22 22.26
N LEU A 858 9.58 -32.99 22.24
CA LEU A 858 10.39 -31.79 22.44
C LEU A 858 10.63 -31.50 23.93
N PRO A 859 11.83 -31.03 24.32
CA PRO A 859 12.11 -30.64 25.69
C PRO A 859 11.29 -29.41 26.11
N GLU A 860 10.82 -29.37 27.36
CA GLU A 860 10.02 -28.26 27.89
C GLU A 860 10.87 -27.19 28.58
N ARG A 861 12.19 -27.35 28.68
CA ARG A 861 13.10 -26.40 29.36
C ARG A 861 14.29 -26.00 28.49
N SER A 862 14.54 -24.70 28.39
CA SER A 862 15.58 -24.11 27.53
C SER A 862 16.97 -23.98 28.17
N SER A 863 17.09 -23.95 29.51
CA SER A 863 18.38 -23.92 30.21
C SER A 863 18.30 -24.43 31.67
N GLY A 864 19.43 -24.86 32.23
CA GLY A 864 19.58 -25.35 33.61
C GLY A 864 19.75 -26.88 33.76
N ASP A 865 19.36 -27.41 34.92
CA ASP A 865 19.31 -28.86 35.21
C ASP A 865 18.06 -29.47 34.54
N TRP A 866 18.24 -30.11 33.38
CA TRP A 866 17.19 -30.88 32.72
C TRP A 866 16.58 -31.92 33.66
N THR A 867 15.26 -32.02 33.65
CA THR A 867 14.57 -33.05 34.42
C THR A 867 14.82 -34.43 33.81
N GLU A 868 14.59 -35.51 34.56
CA GLU A 868 14.58 -36.87 33.99
C GLU A 868 13.59 -36.98 32.81
N GLU A 869 12.49 -36.21 32.84
CA GLU A 869 11.50 -36.17 31.77
C GLU A 869 12.03 -35.48 30.51
N ASP A 870 12.73 -34.34 30.65
CA ASP A 870 13.40 -33.67 29.52
C ASP A 870 14.47 -34.56 28.89
N LEU A 871 15.24 -35.29 29.70
CA LEU A 871 16.25 -36.24 29.22
C LEU A 871 15.62 -37.38 28.39
N LEU A 872 14.48 -37.93 28.84
CA LEU A 872 13.73 -38.95 28.10
C LEU A 872 13.12 -38.41 26.79
N ARG A 873 12.73 -37.14 26.75
CA ARG A 873 12.26 -36.47 25.53
C ARG A 873 13.41 -36.28 24.55
N ILE A 874 14.57 -35.82 25.02
CA ILE A 874 15.79 -35.64 24.22
C ILE A 874 16.25 -36.94 23.57
N GLU A 875 16.18 -38.08 24.28
CA GLU A 875 16.52 -39.40 23.71
C GLU A 875 15.65 -39.79 22.51
N LYS A 876 14.43 -39.24 22.41
CA LYS A 876 13.47 -39.49 21.31
C LYS A 876 13.58 -38.50 20.15
N LEU A 877 14.42 -37.47 20.24
CA LEU A 877 14.57 -36.48 19.16
C LEU A 877 14.91 -37.09 17.80
N PRO A 878 15.77 -38.13 17.68
CA PRO A 878 16.01 -38.78 16.39
C PRO A 878 14.74 -39.39 15.77
N GLU A 879 13.79 -39.85 16.59
CA GLU A 879 12.53 -40.44 16.12
C GLU A 879 11.61 -39.37 15.49
N THR A 880 11.73 -38.11 15.90
CA THR A 880 10.88 -37.00 15.41
C THR A 880 11.01 -36.79 13.91
N LEU A 881 12.18 -37.07 13.32
CA LEU A 881 12.40 -36.95 11.88
C LEU A 881 11.45 -37.83 11.06
N THR A 882 11.07 -38.99 11.61
CA THR A 882 10.08 -39.87 10.98
C THR A 882 8.70 -39.22 10.98
N TYR A 883 8.28 -38.66 12.11
CA TYR A 883 6.98 -37.97 12.23
C TYR A 883 6.91 -36.70 11.39
N TRP A 884 8.01 -35.94 11.29
CA TRP A 884 8.14 -34.80 10.39
C TRP A 884 7.88 -35.18 8.93
N LYS A 885 8.51 -36.26 8.46
CA LYS A 885 8.34 -36.79 7.09
C LYS A 885 6.93 -37.32 6.83
N GLN A 886 6.34 -37.98 7.83
CA GLN A 886 4.95 -38.47 7.76
C GLN A 886 3.98 -37.30 7.64
N ALA A 887 4.13 -36.27 8.47
CA ALA A 887 3.31 -35.06 8.42
C ALA A 887 3.44 -34.34 7.06
N ARG A 888 4.67 -34.18 6.53
CA ARG A 888 4.89 -33.60 5.19
C ARG A 888 4.14 -34.35 4.10
N THR A 889 4.24 -35.67 4.12
CA THR A 889 3.63 -36.53 3.09
C THR A 889 2.11 -36.44 3.19
N ALA A 890 1.57 -36.55 4.40
CA ALA A 890 0.13 -36.48 4.64
C ALA A 890 -0.46 -35.10 4.30
N GLU A 891 0.24 -34.00 4.56
CA GLU A 891 -0.19 -32.66 4.15
C GLU A 891 -0.30 -32.57 2.61
N ARG A 892 0.70 -33.10 1.90
CA ARG A 892 0.71 -33.17 0.43
C ARG A 892 -0.39 -34.09 -0.11
N ASP A 893 -0.67 -35.20 0.54
CA ASP A 893 -1.75 -36.13 0.16
C ASP A 893 -3.11 -35.46 0.34
N ALA A 894 -3.32 -34.74 1.44
CA ALA A 894 -4.54 -33.99 1.70
C ALA A 894 -4.76 -32.91 0.62
N LEU A 895 -3.77 -32.06 0.39
CA LEU A 895 -3.83 -31.01 -0.62
C LEU A 895 -3.94 -31.57 -2.03
N SER A 896 -3.32 -32.70 -2.34
CA SER A 896 -3.43 -33.35 -3.65
C SER A 896 -4.84 -33.88 -3.87
N SER A 897 -5.44 -34.50 -2.85
CA SER A 897 -6.84 -34.95 -2.91
C SER A 897 -7.79 -33.78 -3.16
N LEU A 898 -7.62 -32.68 -2.42
CA LEU A 898 -8.42 -31.46 -2.58
C LEU A 898 -8.19 -30.78 -3.94
N SER A 899 -6.93 -30.72 -4.43
CA SER A 899 -6.58 -30.18 -5.76
C SER A 899 -7.25 -30.99 -6.87
N GLN A 900 -7.19 -32.33 -6.78
CA GLN A 900 -7.86 -33.23 -7.71
C GLN A 900 -9.39 -33.07 -7.68
N MET A 901 -9.97 -32.86 -6.50
CA MET A 901 -11.40 -32.58 -6.35
C MET A 901 -11.81 -31.35 -7.18
N LEU A 902 -10.99 -30.30 -7.17
CA LEU A 902 -11.18 -29.06 -7.91
C LEU A 902 -10.82 -29.17 -9.41
N GLY A 903 -10.24 -30.28 -9.85
CA GLY A 903 -9.75 -30.45 -11.22
C GLY A 903 -8.45 -29.69 -11.50
N ALA A 904 -7.71 -29.29 -10.48
CA ALA A 904 -6.40 -28.66 -10.59
C ALA A 904 -5.28 -29.72 -10.77
N GLY A 905 -4.12 -29.29 -11.28
CA GLY A 905 -2.99 -30.16 -11.59
C GLY A 905 -2.29 -30.76 -10.35
N GLY A 906 -1.27 -31.57 -10.61
CA GLY A 906 -0.44 -32.16 -9.54
C GLY A 906 0.37 -31.10 -8.78
N LEU A 907 0.60 -31.36 -7.49
CA LEU A 907 1.44 -30.50 -6.65
C LEU A 907 2.93 -30.69 -7.00
N PRO A 908 3.80 -29.70 -6.68
CA PRO A 908 5.25 -29.85 -6.86
C PRO A 908 5.78 -31.12 -6.20
N THR A 909 6.81 -31.75 -6.77
CA THR A 909 7.46 -32.90 -6.13
C THR A 909 8.10 -32.51 -4.80
N ILE A 910 8.25 -33.48 -3.90
CA ILE A 910 8.95 -33.26 -2.62
C ILE A 910 10.40 -32.90 -2.90
N ARG A 911 10.89 -31.80 -2.32
CA ARG A 911 12.32 -31.48 -2.30
C ARG A 911 13.04 -32.36 -1.26
N LEU A 912 14.13 -32.98 -1.70
CA LEU A 912 15.03 -33.80 -0.88
C LEU A 912 16.36 -33.05 -0.68
N ASP A 913 17.11 -33.39 0.37
CA ASP A 913 18.45 -32.81 0.57
C ASP A 913 19.42 -33.31 -0.51
N PRO A 914 19.94 -32.44 -1.40
CA PRO A 914 20.86 -32.85 -2.46
C PRO A 914 22.18 -33.41 -1.92
N LEU A 915 22.55 -33.10 -0.67
CA LEU A 915 23.77 -33.63 -0.04
C LEU A 915 23.70 -35.11 0.34
N ARG A 916 22.52 -35.75 0.21
CA ARG A 916 22.39 -37.21 0.42
C ARG A 916 23.22 -38.04 -0.56
N ASN A 917 23.54 -37.46 -1.73
CA ASN A 917 24.33 -38.09 -2.78
C ASN A 917 25.80 -37.64 -2.78
N LEU A 918 26.30 -37.09 -1.67
CA LEU A 918 27.69 -36.64 -1.52
C LEU A 918 28.72 -37.73 -1.81
N ASP A 919 28.41 -39.00 -1.52
CA ASP A 919 29.27 -40.15 -1.79
C ASP A 919 29.54 -40.38 -3.29
N ARG A 920 28.61 -39.92 -4.14
CA ARG A 920 28.69 -39.94 -5.61
C ARG A 920 28.99 -38.56 -6.20
N GLY A 921 29.21 -37.55 -5.37
CA GLY A 921 29.47 -36.18 -5.77
C GLY A 921 30.94 -35.87 -5.99
N THR A 922 31.21 -34.81 -6.76
CA THR A 922 32.56 -34.26 -6.98
C THR A 922 32.65 -32.89 -6.34
N ARG A 923 33.65 -32.65 -5.48
CA ARG A 923 33.89 -31.33 -4.90
C ARG A 923 34.48 -30.41 -5.96
N LEU A 924 33.81 -29.30 -6.25
CA LEU A 924 34.21 -28.32 -7.24
C LEU A 924 35.18 -27.29 -6.66
N ALA A 925 34.83 -26.74 -5.50
CA ALA A 925 35.64 -25.74 -4.84
C ALA A 925 35.40 -25.70 -3.32
N THR A 926 36.38 -25.19 -2.59
CA THR A 926 36.24 -24.76 -1.20
C THR A 926 36.48 -23.26 -1.14
N TRP A 927 35.59 -22.53 -0.49
CA TRP A 927 35.75 -21.11 -0.20
C TRP A 927 35.84 -20.88 1.30
N ARG A 928 36.77 -20.02 1.71
CA ARG A 928 37.00 -19.67 3.11
C ARG A 928 37.15 -18.16 3.28
N ALA A 929 36.67 -17.62 4.39
CA ALA A 929 36.99 -16.28 4.86
C ALA A 929 37.17 -16.29 6.38
N GLU A 930 38.14 -15.51 6.90
CA GLU A 930 38.42 -15.45 8.35
C GLU A 930 37.34 -14.68 9.09
N THR A 931 36.89 -13.56 8.51
CA THR A 931 35.65 -12.89 8.88
C THR A 931 34.95 -12.41 7.62
N SER A 932 33.64 -12.51 7.63
CA SER A 932 32.81 -12.17 6.49
C SER A 932 31.65 -11.37 7.07
N ARG A 933 31.57 -10.07 6.77
CA ARG A 933 30.55 -9.14 7.30
C ARG A 933 29.91 -8.36 6.16
N GLY A 934 29.59 -9.09 5.10
CA GLY A 934 29.01 -8.57 3.88
C GLY A 934 28.20 -9.65 3.18
N VAL A 935 27.58 -9.23 2.09
CA VAL A 935 26.85 -10.07 1.15
C VAL A 935 27.67 -10.11 -0.13
N PHE A 936 27.96 -11.30 -0.61
CA PHE A 936 28.79 -11.51 -1.78
C PHE A 936 28.22 -12.56 -2.68
N ASP A 937 28.43 -12.39 -3.97
CA ASP A 937 28.15 -13.44 -4.94
C ASP A 937 29.47 -14.09 -5.36
N LEU A 938 29.58 -15.38 -5.05
CA LEU A 938 30.58 -16.27 -5.60
C LEU A 938 30.11 -16.80 -6.94
N THR A 939 30.85 -16.48 -7.99
CA THR A 939 30.58 -17.01 -9.33
C THR A 939 31.65 -18.04 -9.68
N LEU A 940 31.23 -19.30 -9.82
CA LEU A 940 32.06 -20.40 -10.30
C LEU A 940 31.80 -20.60 -11.80
N HIS A 941 32.84 -20.43 -12.61
CA HIS A 941 32.80 -20.65 -14.05
C HIS A 941 34.07 -21.38 -14.50
N GLY A 942 33.92 -22.61 -15.00
CA GLY A 942 35.06 -23.47 -15.36
C GLY A 942 35.98 -23.74 -14.16
N GLU A 943 37.25 -23.37 -14.29
CA GLU A 943 38.27 -23.44 -13.22
C GLU A 943 38.52 -22.06 -12.58
N GLU A 944 37.58 -21.13 -12.68
CA GLU A 944 37.67 -19.80 -12.08
C GLU A 944 36.55 -19.57 -11.06
N LEU A 945 36.92 -19.02 -9.90
CA LEU A 945 35.99 -18.58 -8.86
C LEU A 945 36.19 -17.08 -8.64
N SER A 946 35.19 -16.28 -8.96
CA SER A 946 35.19 -14.84 -8.73
C SER A 946 34.24 -14.46 -7.60
N LEU A 947 34.53 -13.34 -6.95
CA LEU A 947 33.77 -12.80 -5.82
C LEU A 947 33.32 -11.38 -6.17
N GLU A 948 32.02 -11.13 -6.12
CA GLU A 948 31.42 -9.81 -6.26
C GLU A 948 30.81 -9.37 -4.92
N LEU A 949 31.20 -8.21 -4.40
CA LEU A 949 30.56 -7.63 -3.22
C LEU A 949 29.21 -7.03 -3.63
N VAL A 950 28.13 -7.56 -3.06
CA VAL A 950 26.76 -7.08 -3.28
C VAL A 950 26.42 -5.99 -2.26
N PHE A 951 26.76 -6.20 -0.98
CA PHE A 951 26.43 -5.29 0.12
C PHE A 951 27.37 -5.47 1.31
N GLY A 952 27.59 -4.44 2.13
CA GLY A 952 28.41 -4.55 3.36
C GLY A 952 29.92 -4.46 3.10
N ARG A 953 30.73 -5.24 3.84
CA ARG A 953 32.21 -5.16 3.80
C ARG A 953 32.82 -6.31 3.01
N GLN A 954 33.97 -6.08 2.38
CA GLN A 954 34.80 -7.15 1.80
C GLN A 954 35.19 -8.19 2.87
N PRO A 955 35.29 -9.50 2.53
CA PRO A 955 35.69 -10.51 3.49
C PRO A 955 37.17 -10.35 3.84
N GLU A 956 37.55 -10.69 5.06
CA GLU A 956 38.94 -10.72 5.52
C GLU A 956 39.58 -12.07 5.20
N GLY A 957 40.76 -12.05 4.59
CA GLY A 957 41.51 -13.26 4.22
C GLY A 957 40.77 -14.25 3.31
N PRO A 958 40.00 -13.83 2.28
CA PRO A 958 39.26 -14.78 1.45
C PRO A 958 40.25 -15.68 0.70
N THR A 959 40.07 -16.99 0.83
CA THR A 959 40.84 -18.00 0.09
C THR A 959 39.88 -18.95 -0.62
N SER A 960 40.22 -19.30 -1.85
CA SER A 960 39.51 -20.31 -2.62
C SER A 960 40.46 -21.40 -3.08
N GLN A 961 39.99 -22.64 -3.02
CA GLN A 961 40.67 -23.79 -3.57
C GLN A 961 39.74 -24.49 -4.55
N ILE A 962 40.06 -24.40 -5.83
CA ILE A 962 39.33 -25.10 -6.89
C ILE A 962 39.88 -26.53 -6.96
N ALA A 963 38.99 -27.51 -6.89
CA ALA A 963 39.30 -28.93 -6.92
C ALA A 963 38.95 -29.58 -8.27
N ALA A 964 37.89 -29.11 -8.94
CA ALA A 964 37.49 -29.56 -10.27
C ALA A 964 36.56 -28.53 -10.93
N ALA A 965 36.54 -28.48 -12.27
CA ALA A 965 35.49 -27.80 -13.02
C ALA A 965 34.18 -28.61 -12.99
N PHE A 966 33.04 -27.93 -13.18
CA PHE A 966 31.76 -28.61 -13.33
C PHE A 966 31.77 -29.46 -14.61
N GLU A 967 31.36 -30.73 -14.49
CA GLU A 967 31.24 -31.62 -15.66
C GLU A 967 30.00 -31.19 -16.46
N GLN A 968 30.21 -30.66 -17.67
CA GLN A 968 29.17 -30.10 -18.53
C GLN A 968 28.21 -31.18 -19.09
N GLN A 969 27.47 -31.83 -18.20
CA GLN A 969 26.50 -32.88 -18.51
C GLN A 969 25.23 -32.72 -17.67
N GLU A 970 24.10 -33.10 -18.26
CA GLU A 970 22.81 -33.12 -17.57
C GLU A 970 22.80 -34.21 -16.46
N GLY A 971 22.06 -33.96 -15.38
CA GLY A 971 21.88 -34.92 -14.28
C GLY A 971 22.72 -34.65 -13.02
N TYR A 972 23.47 -33.54 -12.99
CA TYR A 972 24.17 -33.06 -11.80
C TYR A 972 23.69 -31.65 -11.42
N ALA A 973 23.66 -31.33 -10.14
CA ALA A 973 23.37 -30.00 -9.62
C ALA A 973 24.45 -29.57 -8.63
N VAL A 974 24.61 -28.26 -8.47
CA VAL A 974 25.45 -27.74 -7.39
C VAL A 974 24.70 -27.80 -6.07
N ALA A 975 25.41 -28.25 -5.04
CA ALA A 975 24.96 -28.26 -3.66
C ALA A 975 26.03 -27.62 -2.75
N LEU A 976 25.57 -27.00 -1.66
CA LEU A 976 26.40 -26.28 -0.71
C LEU A 976 26.48 -27.07 0.60
N GLU A 977 27.69 -27.47 0.97
CA GLU A 977 28.00 -28.01 2.30
C GLU A 977 28.66 -26.90 3.12
N VAL A 978 27.94 -26.42 4.14
CA VAL A 978 28.44 -25.41 5.08
C VAL A 978 29.26 -26.12 6.14
N VAL A 979 30.58 -25.93 6.11
CA VAL A 979 31.51 -26.55 7.08
C VAL A 979 31.61 -25.67 8.33
N ALA A 980 31.65 -24.36 8.15
CA ALA A 980 31.66 -23.37 9.23
C ALA A 980 31.07 -22.04 8.75
N GLY A 981 30.55 -21.23 9.68
CA GLY A 981 29.95 -19.93 9.38
C GLY A 981 28.44 -19.94 9.66
N PRO A 982 27.92 -18.96 10.42
CA PRO A 982 26.50 -18.86 10.77
C PRO A 982 25.71 -18.03 9.74
N GLY A 983 26.33 -17.64 8.62
CA GLY A 983 25.64 -16.87 7.59
C GLY A 983 24.71 -17.72 6.73
N ARG A 984 24.09 -17.08 5.75
CA ARG A 984 23.15 -17.72 4.84
C ARG A 984 23.82 -17.96 3.49
N TYR A 985 23.53 -19.11 2.89
CA TYR A 985 24.16 -19.54 1.65
C TYR A 985 23.08 -19.97 0.67
N GLN A 986 22.93 -19.23 -0.43
CA GLN A 986 21.89 -19.48 -1.42
C GLN A 986 22.52 -19.69 -2.80
N ILE A 987 22.13 -20.77 -3.49
CA ILE A 987 22.45 -20.91 -4.91
C ILE A 987 21.46 -20.04 -5.68
N LEU A 988 21.94 -18.96 -6.29
CA LEU A 988 21.14 -18.06 -7.12
C LEU A 988 20.92 -18.66 -8.52
N GLU A 989 21.95 -19.32 -9.05
CA GLU A 989 21.94 -19.91 -10.39
C GLU A 989 22.61 -21.30 -10.34
N GLN A 990 21.88 -22.32 -10.81
CA GLN A 990 22.44 -23.66 -11.07
C GLN A 990 23.13 -23.66 -12.44
N PRO A 991 24.17 -24.49 -12.65
CA PRO A 991 24.84 -24.56 -13.95
C PRO A 991 23.96 -25.29 -14.96
N ASP A 992 23.78 -24.68 -16.14
CA ASP A 992 23.11 -25.30 -17.28
C ASP A 992 23.75 -24.86 -18.61
N ALA A 993 23.29 -25.42 -19.73
CA ALA A 993 23.83 -25.08 -21.03
C ALA A 993 23.54 -23.62 -21.47
N ALA A 994 22.51 -22.97 -20.92
CA ALA A 994 22.11 -21.61 -21.28
C ALA A 994 22.97 -20.55 -20.58
N ASN A 995 23.50 -20.84 -19.39
CA ASN A 995 24.42 -19.98 -18.64
C ASN A 995 25.89 -20.41 -18.73
N ASP A 996 26.23 -21.22 -19.73
CA ASP A 996 27.59 -21.75 -19.95
C ASP A 996 28.15 -22.48 -18.71
N TRP A 997 27.28 -23.25 -18.05
CA TRP A 997 27.57 -24.06 -16.86
C TRP A 997 28.12 -23.23 -15.69
N THR A 998 27.63 -22.00 -15.56
CA THR A 998 28.01 -21.07 -14.50
C THR A 998 27.15 -21.29 -13.27
N THR A 999 27.76 -21.26 -12.09
CA THR A 999 27.03 -21.29 -10.83
C THR A 999 27.26 -19.98 -10.08
N ARG A 1000 26.17 -19.34 -9.65
CA ARG A 1000 26.22 -18.14 -8.80
C ARG A 1000 25.68 -18.46 -7.41
N ILE A 1001 26.48 -18.21 -6.39
CA ILE A 1001 26.17 -18.50 -4.99
C ILE A 1001 26.22 -17.21 -4.20
N ARG A 1002 25.12 -16.85 -3.54
CA ARG A 1002 25.08 -15.76 -2.58
C ARG A 1002 25.53 -16.25 -1.21
N ILE A 1003 26.58 -15.63 -0.71
CA ILE A 1003 27.02 -15.73 0.68
C ILE A 1003 26.56 -14.48 1.39
N ASP A 1004 25.68 -14.65 2.37
CA ASP A 1004 25.16 -13.59 3.19
C ASP A 1004 25.62 -13.75 4.64
N ASP A 1005 26.77 -13.14 4.95
CA ASP A 1005 27.36 -13.15 6.29
C ASP A 1005 27.21 -11.78 6.99
N HIS A 1006 26.31 -10.89 6.53
CA HIS A 1006 26.24 -9.51 7.05
C HIS A 1006 25.95 -9.41 8.56
N ASN A 1007 25.26 -10.41 9.13
CA ASN A 1007 24.92 -10.51 10.56
C ASN A 1007 25.78 -11.53 11.33
N SER A 1008 26.79 -12.14 10.69
CA SER A 1008 27.67 -13.15 11.28
C SER A 1008 28.79 -12.47 12.09
N TRP A 1009 28.60 -12.30 13.40
CA TRP A 1009 29.60 -11.67 14.26
C TRP A 1009 30.67 -12.67 14.74
N GLN A 1010 31.94 -12.38 14.41
CA GLN A 1010 33.17 -13.01 14.97
C GLN A 1010 33.54 -14.43 14.49
N SER A 1011 32.84 -15.01 13.52
CA SER A 1011 33.15 -16.34 12.97
C SER A 1011 33.56 -16.28 11.51
N GLY A 1012 34.55 -17.07 11.12
CA GLY A 1012 34.88 -17.29 9.72
C GLY A 1012 33.87 -18.19 9.01
N THR A 1013 33.88 -18.13 7.69
CA THR A 1013 33.03 -18.95 6.81
C THR A 1013 33.89 -19.98 6.10
N GLU A 1014 33.41 -21.21 6.02
CA GLU A 1014 33.98 -22.29 5.21
C GLU A 1014 32.86 -23.04 4.49
N LEU A 1015 32.90 -22.98 3.16
CA LEU A 1015 31.88 -23.54 2.27
C LEU A 1015 32.53 -24.52 1.30
N ASN A 1016 32.01 -25.74 1.23
CA ASN A 1016 32.33 -26.68 0.16
C ASN A 1016 31.22 -26.65 -0.90
N ILE A 1017 31.63 -26.46 -2.15
CA ILE A 1017 30.76 -26.43 -3.33
C ILE A 1017 30.91 -27.78 -4.02
N TRP A 1018 29.81 -28.52 -4.12
CA TRP A 1018 29.77 -29.88 -4.67
C TRP A 1018 28.91 -29.94 -5.93
N ALA A 1019 29.34 -30.70 -6.93
CA ALA A 1019 28.45 -31.22 -7.97
C ALA A 1019 27.95 -32.59 -7.51
N VAL A 1020 26.64 -32.73 -7.32
CA VAL A 1020 26.00 -33.98 -6.87
C VAL A 1020 24.99 -34.46 -7.91
N PRO A 1021 24.83 -35.78 -8.09
CA PRO A 1021 23.79 -36.33 -8.94
C PRO A 1021 22.38 -35.91 -8.46
N VAL A 1022 21.53 -35.50 -9.40
CA VAL A 1022 20.11 -35.24 -9.15
C VAL A 1022 19.36 -36.56 -9.34
N ASP A 1023 18.62 -37.00 -8.32
CA ASP A 1023 17.80 -38.22 -8.36
C ASP A 1023 16.41 -37.99 -8.94
#